data_AF-A0A7X9AUT9-F1
#
_entry.id   AF-A0A7X9AUT9-F1
#
_cell.length_a   1.000
_cell.length_b   1.000
_cell.length_c   1.000
_cell.angle_alpha   90.00
_cell.angle_beta   90.00
_cell.angle_gamma   90.00
#
_symmetry.space_group_name_H-M   'P 1'
#
loop_
_entity.id
_entity.type
_entity.pdbx_description
1 polymer ?
#
loop_
_entity_poly.entity_id
_entity_poly.type
_entity_poly.pdbx_seq_one_letter_code
_entity_poly.pdbx_strand_id
1 'polypeptide(L)'
;MQLYPAAVSDWPDFALRRVGMRFNMFGQPRTNDPEQCLGIMQQVVKWALRRKINAFAAMPYTPYPPDIVRLNAKPPYYDAKAAALMKQVTDYARANGILAGRTGGGIGIASMSHAEDAADPRFKGMVLCNRRLATWAHLDWHREINLRHAEFIKTSGFAFFNHHGVDGGGPNDPEVWSRRDPATRELYGDDRVKANLALWKTIRKCFQGTGVELSISQYPYVGCYLTTDGVRQTLKLADTPAARETAAKVAQRNIDYLRRLDSVLPKDIVFTLREGTTEEMKAFYDAAPQRPIKVYWEARNSIRDVVPLLNPEIAMVKSSFVTPRKADLKLWLSDDYEFWEQSKALFAEFSWNRNFPGNRDFSREDFPVGYPDDFLRTLARRAAEGLWGMTYGPRLAPLFEDMTSLAYAYDPVGFSKQRVHTKIDEPAYLKRNREALQRAEKAADAVFAEVSSSPAKQQLFSPGSYPYFLDLLRMLKGARLYTTMHQAVSELESLAKSGKMKECEDFYAKATAQLKAMEQEYRRAMAALDQAPTRTDFSSYGKWSLKASNFRFVNLLSPNLAAMQKQLDDAFGKRQSLFALYNVPDWYSQYNRYYFFKRLVAGPEDYTWKHFFGHKIFNLAPNPVEFRLRRAKNGLVFSGTIIQPKPEAYSCKAVSFREWPKGDSAGIHLLPSGSSTALQVVVGSSGGAFVCRHTTAENGISTSTPCDLNLVPDVKRTPGGWEFSLEIPFSVLGAEPGKDWKALFEYNENNTPYASAFADGKRFPDSSFWQTLMFSTQPAWQADILLNSGEVSLKDQTHATGTGTLVTLQPRLETTSPIFVKSFTAIIRDADGQALSELLQLTENRFVPLCWSPDAPLGVQLDVSHPGIVMELTAAYQEDGVEKQAVRTLFAGKIALRGTPLPDGAPTMRTPFIRSEKLTQKQGALSFTFQPDWNFSQFAPPVHKCLFHAGPQLKPGNFNWRSAMLIRYHPRFQRFYFTLTNKVRNTLIVSGRPENWDGKSPLEIAVSWNMTGEKPQMALFFNGIKAADTPKTWDDKELQVRFVPDELPYPLSFGALNSGDDYADGTIGKVKIKAQEN
;
A
#
# COMPACT_ATOMS: atom_id res chain seq x y z
N MET A 1 2.47 16.94 55.19
CA MET A 1 2.24 17.86 54.05
C MET A 1 2.47 19.27 54.57
N GLN A 2 3.56 19.92 54.16
CA GLN A 2 3.83 21.30 54.53
C GLN A 2 3.06 22.17 53.52
N LEU A 3 2.02 22.88 53.97
CA LEU A 3 1.26 23.79 53.13
C LEU A 3 2.07 25.09 53.01
N TYR A 4 2.55 25.39 51.82
CA TYR A 4 3.16 26.69 51.54
C TYR A 4 2.06 27.73 51.33
N PRO A 5 2.13 28.92 51.95
CA PRO A 5 1.19 29.99 51.66
C PRO A 5 1.36 30.43 50.20
N ALA A 6 0.30 30.27 49.40
CA ALA A 6 0.24 30.71 48.01
C ALA A 6 -1.10 31.38 47.75
N ALA A 7 -1.08 32.58 47.14
CA ALA A 7 -2.26 33.23 46.61
C ALA A 7 -2.38 32.85 45.12
N VAL A 8 -3.51 32.28 44.71
CA VAL A 8 -3.73 31.82 43.34
C VAL A 8 -4.97 32.52 42.78
N SER A 9 -4.78 33.36 41.77
CA SER A 9 -5.86 33.89 40.93
C SER A 9 -5.98 33.02 39.68
N ASP A 10 -7.15 32.42 39.44
CA ASP A 10 -7.30 31.38 38.43
C ASP A 10 -8.66 31.44 37.74
N TRP A 11 -8.66 31.31 36.41
CA TRP A 11 -9.85 31.35 35.56
C TRP A 11 -9.63 30.51 34.29
N PRO A 12 -10.70 29.97 33.68
CA PRO A 12 -10.57 29.23 32.43
C PRO A 12 -10.55 30.15 31.21
N ASP A 13 -9.78 29.78 30.19
CA ASP A 13 -9.89 30.40 28.86
C ASP A 13 -11.20 30.00 28.16
N PHE A 14 -11.54 28.71 28.14
CA PHE A 14 -12.80 28.26 27.54
C PHE A 14 -13.89 28.14 28.62
N ALA A 15 -15.00 28.86 28.47
CA ALA A 15 -16.09 28.88 29.46
C ALA A 15 -16.66 27.48 29.74
N LEU A 16 -16.77 26.65 28.69
CA LEU A 16 -17.22 25.27 28.79
C LEU A 16 -16.17 24.34 28.19
N ARG A 17 -15.73 23.35 28.98
CA ARG A 17 -14.71 22.37 28.64
C ARG A 17 -15.37 21.01 28.69
N ARG A 18 -15.71 20.48 27.51
CA ARG A 18 -16.50 19.25 27.38
C ARG A 18 -15.67 18.09 26.85
N VAL A 19 -15.79 16.95 27.52
CA VAL A 19 -15.28 15.65 27.07
C VAL A 19 -16.44 14.64 26.97
N GLY A 20 -16.29 13.57 26.22
CA GLY A 20 -17.25 12.48 26.10
C GLY A 20 -16.99 11.37 27.13
N MET A 21 -18.05 10.64 27.46
CA MET A 21 -18.04 9.56 28.46
C MET A 21 -18.61 8.26 27.90
N ARG A 22 -18.57 8.10 26.56
CA ARG A 22 -19.21 6.99 25.84
C ARG A 22 -18.75 5.62 26.36
N PHE A 23 -17.50 5.59 26.77
CA PHE A 23 -16.86 4.52 27.51
C PHE A 23 -16.37 5.15 28.82
N ASN A 24 -17.07 4.90 29.93
CA ASN A 24 -16.84 5.54 31.22
C ASN A 24 -15.33 5.59 31.53
N MET A 25 -14.79 6.73 31.97
CA MET A 25 -13.40 6.77 32.42
C MET A 25 -13.25 5.86 33.63
N PHE A 26 -12.21 5.01 33.63
CA PHE A 26 -11.85 4.17 34.77
C PHE A 26 -12.85 3.06 35.18
N GLY A 27 -13.83 2.73 34.33
CA GLY A 27 -14.77 1.63 34.55
C GLY A 27 -15.65 1.37 33.32
N GLN A 28 -16.53 0.37 33.35
CA GLN A 28 -17.35 0.03 32.18
C GLN A 28 -18.55 0.96 31.96
N PRO A 29 -18.90 1.27 30.71
CA PRO A 29 -20.11 2.01 30.31
C PRO A 29 -21.38 1.18 30.12
N ARG A 30 -21.29 -0.16 30.09
CA ARG A 30 -22.41 -1.02 29.71
C ARG A 30 -22.57 -2.18 30.66
N THR A 31 -22.77 -1.84 31.92
CA THR A 31 -23.40 -2.77 32.83
C THR A 31 -24.85 -2.94 32.33
N ASN A 32 -25.31 -4.17 32.15
CA ASN A 32 -26.74 -4.41 31.97
C ASN A 32 -27.54 -4.03 33.23
N ASP A 33 -26.83 -3.80 34.34
CA ASP A 33 -27.33 -3.26 35.59
C ASP A 33 -27.24 -1.72 35.61
N PRO A 34 -28.37 -1.01 35.50
CA PRO A 34 -28.41 0.45 35.54
C PRO A 34 -28.01 1.08 36.89
N GLU A 35 -28.10 0.35 38.02
CA GLU A 35 -27.70 0.87 39.34
C GLU A 35 -26.18 0.89 39.51
N GLN A 36 -25.50 -0.16 39.06
CA GLN A 36 -24.03 -0.17 38.98
C GLN A 36 -23.51 0.99 38.11
N CYS A 37 -24.20 1.30 37.01
CA CYS A 37 -23.86 2.42 36.13
C CYS A 37 -23.92 3.77 36.87
N LEU A 38 -24.90 3.98 37.74
CA LEU A 38 -25.03 5.20 38.55
C LEU A 38 -23.80 5.41 39.44
N GLY A 39 -23.37 4.37 40.17
CA GLY A 39 -22.20 4.44 41.06
C GLY A 39 -20.91 4.79 40.31
N ILE A 40 -20.69 4.20 39.13
CA ILE A 40 -19.53 4.51 38.28
C ILE A 40 -19.57 5.96 37.80
N MET A 41 -20.73 6.42 37.33
CA MET A 41 -20.87 7.79 36.81
C MET A 41 -20.68 8.86 37.89
N GLN A 42 -21.07 8.60 39.14
CA GLN A 42 -20.79 9.51 40.25
C GLN A 42 -19.27 9.67 40.49
N GLN A 43 -18.48 8.61 40.31
CA GLN A 43 -17.01 8.71 40.40
C GLN A 43 -16.41 9.48 39.24
N VAL A 44 -16.94 9.29 38.02
CA VAL A 44 -16.55 10.05 36.82
C VAL A 44 -16.78 11.56 37.04
N VAL A 45 -17.93 11.94 37.59
CA VAL A 45 -18.25 13.34 37.93
C VAL A 45 -17.20 13.91 38.90
N LYS A 46 -16.83 13.18 39.96
CA LYS A 46 -15.79 13.60 40.91
C LYS A 46 -14.42 13.75 40.26
N TRP A 47 -14.02 12.80 39.40
CA TRP A 47 -12.74 12.86 38.69
C TRP A 47 -12.61 14.13 37.84
N ALA A 48 -13.69 14.49 37.16
CA ALA A 48 -13.70 15.62 36.26
C ALA A 48 -13.81 16.96 36.99
N LEU A 49 -14.56 17.01 38.09
CA LEU A 49 -14.57 18.17 39.00
C LEU A 49 -13.13 18.50 39.45
N ARG A 50 -12.35 17.50 39.85
CA ARG A 50 -10.93 17.68 40.25
C ARG A 50 -10.04 18.22 39.12
N ARG A 51 -10.46 18.07 37.86
CA ARG A 51 -9.76 18.58 36.67
C ARG A 51 -10.42 19.82 36.09
N LYS A 52 -11.39 20.39 36.80
CA LYS A 52 -12.14 21.58 36.37
C LYS A 52 -12.83 21.41 35.01
N ILE A 53 -13.15 20.17 34.64
CA ILE A 53 -14.01 19.88 33.50
C ILE A 53 -15.45 20.10 33.95
N ASN A 54 -16.19 20.94 33.24
CA ASN A 54 -17.54 21.36 33.63
C ASN A 54 -18.65 20.85 32.71
N ALA A 55 -18.32 20.00 31.74
CA ALA A 55 -19.33 19.33 30.93
C ALA A 55 -18.92 17.94 30.43
N PHE A 56 -19.89 17.02 30.33
CA PHE A 56 -19.73 15.72 29.66
C PHE A 56 -20.77 15.46 28.57
N ALA A 57 -20.35 14.76 27.53
CA ALA A 57 -21.23 14.23 26.49
C ALA A 57 -21.20 12.69 26.44
N ALA A 58 -22.00 12.12 25.54
CA ALA A 58 -22.00 10.70 25.20
C ALA A 58 -22.12 9.80 26.45
N MET A 59 -23.19 9.95 27.22
CA MET A 59 -23.45 9.10 28.38
C MET A 59 -24.04 7.74 27.95
N PRO A 60 -23.98 6.71 28.81
CA PRO A 60 -24.72 5.46 28.62
C PRO A 60 -26.22 5.70 28.35
N TYR A 61 -26.87 4.72 27.74
CA TYR A 61 -28.32 4.74 27.44
C TYR A 61 -28.80 5.93 26.59
N THR A 62 -27.90 6.59 25.86
CA THR A 62 -28.28 7.52 24.79
C THR A 62 -28.99 6.72 23.68
N PRO A 63 -30.14 7.16 23.17
CA PRO A 63 -30.87 6.44 22.11
C PRO A 63 -30.00 6.28 20.86
N TYR A 64 -29.94 5.05 20.34
CA TYR A 64 -29.06 4.70 19.22
C TYR A 64 -29.76 4.94 17.86
N PRO A 65 -29.15 5.65 16.90
CA PRO A 65 -29.64 5.70 15.53
C PRO A 65 -29.54 4.30 14.90
N PRO A 66 -30.59 3.82 14.22
CA PRO A 66 -31.47 4.66 13.45
C PRO A 66 -32.87 4.89 14.07
N ASP A 67 -33.21 4.25 15.18
CA ASP A 67 -34.61 4.16 15.62
C ASP A 67 -35.20 5.50 16.07
N ILE A 68 -34.47 6.34 16.80
CA ILE A 68 -35.02 7.65 17.22
C ILE A 68 -35.09 8.69 16.08
N VAL A 69 -34.27 8.52 15.04
CA VAL A 69 -34.09 9.53 13.97
C VAL A 69 -34.87 9.24 12.69
N ARG A 70 -35.46 8.05 12.55
CA ARG A 70 -36.28 7.68 11.39
C ARG A 70 -37.73 8.08 11.61
N LEU A 71 -38.34 8.71 10.61
CA LEU A 71 -39.75 9.05 10.64
C LEU A 71 -40.63 7.81 10.87
N ASN A 72 -40.35 6.71 10.14
CA ASN A 72 -41.13 5.47 10.18
C ASN A 72 -40.77 4.52 11.34
N ALA A 73 -39.89 4.91 12.27
CA ALA A 73 -39.61 4.08 13.44
C ALA A 73 -40.85 3.95 14.34
N LYS A 74 -40.95 2.81 15.03
CA LYS A 74 -42.04 2.51 15.97
C LYS A 74 -41.55 2.63 17.42
N PRO A 75 -42.40 3.06 18.36
CA PRO A 75 -42.03 3.12 19.78
C PRO A 75 -41.83 1.70 20.37
N PRO A 76 -41.07 1.57 21.49
CA PRO A 76 -40.40 2.65 22.23
C PRO A 76 -39.14 3.15 21.52
N TYR A 77 -38.98 4.47 21.42
CA TYR A 77 -37.81 5.09 20.77
C TYR A 77 -36.54 5.09 21.65
N TYR A 78 -36.71 4.87 22.96
CA TYR A 78 -35.67 4.76 23.97
C TYR A 78 -36.19 3.99 25.19
N ASP A 79 -35.29 3.46 26.03
CA ASP A 79 -35.66 2.83 27.30
C ASP A 79 -35.95 3.90 28.36
N ALA A 80 -37.22 4.01 28.77
CA ALA A 80 -37.66 5.01 29.74
C ALA A 80 -37.06 4.80 31.15
N LYS A 81 -36.84 3.56 31.58
CA LYS A 81 -36.23 3.27 32.89
C LYS A 81 -34.76 3.68 32.89
N ALA A 82 -34.05 3.33 31.84
CA ALA A 82 -32.65 3.73 31.67
C ALA A 82 -32.51 5.26 31.56
N ALA A 83 -33.42 5.94 30.85
CA ALA A 83 -33.46 7.39 30.79
C ALA A 83 -33.70 8.04 32.16
N ALA A 84 -34.64 7.54 32.96
CA ALA A 84 -34.90 8.04 34.31
C ALA A 84 -33.69 7.86 35.25
N LEU A 85 -32.90 6.81 35.08
CA LEU A 85 -31.66 6.63 35.84
C LEU A 85 -30.56 7.60 35.39
N MET A 86 -30.48 7.88 34.10
CA MET A 86 -29.60 8.95 33.61
C MET A 86 -29.97 10.31 34.19
N LYS A 87 -31.24 10.55 34.51
CA LYS A 87 -31.65 11.76 35.23
C LYS A 87 -31.01 11.86 36.61
N GLN A 88 -30.87 10.76 37.35
CA GLN A 88 -30.16 10.79 38.63
C GLN A 88 -28.68 11.15 38.46
N VAL A 89 -28.03 10.65 37.41
CA VAL A 89 -26.65 11.01 37.08
C VAL A 89 -26.53 12.49 36.70
N THR A 90 -27.43 12.99 35.84
CA THR A 90 -27.39 14.39 35.39
C THR A 90 -27.74 15.37 36.51
N ASP A 91 -28.65 15.01 37.42
CA ASP A 91 -28.96 15.81 38.61
C ASP A 91 -27.77 15.84 39.59
N TYR A 92 -27.10 14.70 39.82
CA TYR A 92 -25.87 14.65 40.62
C TYR A 92 -24.73 15.46 40.00
N ALA A 93 -24.55 15.39 38.68
CA ALA A 93 -23.57 16.20 37.96
C ALA A 93 -23.88 17.70 38.10
N ARG A 94 -25.15 18.09 37.92
CA ARG A 94 -25.61 19.49 38.04
C ARG A 94 -25.37 20.03 39.45
N ALA A 95 -25.63 19.24 40.49
CA ALA A 95 -25.34 19.61 41.87
C ALA A 95 -23.83 19.87 42.13
N ASN A 96 -22.95 19.32 41.30
CA ASN A 96 -21.50 19.54 41.33
C ASN A 96 -21.03 20.58 40.28
N GLY A 97 -21.94 21.37 39.70
CA GLY A 97 -21.60 22.40 38.71
C GLY A 97 -21.22 21.86 37.34
N ILE A 98 -21.61 20.63 37.00
CA ILE A 98 -21.28 19.96 35.74
C ILE A 98 -22.54 19.72 34.90
N LEU A 99 -22.49 20.12 33.63
CA LEU A 99 -23.53 19.81 32.64
C LEU A 99 -23.28 18.44 32.01
N ALA A 100 -24.28 17.56 31.97
CA ALA A 100 -24.08 16.18 31.54
C ALA A 100 -25.11 15.72 30.52
N GLY A 101 -24.67 14.89 29.58
CA GLY A 101 -25.53 14.21 28.62
C GLY A 101 -25.73 15.00 27.33
N ARG A 102 -25.56 14.30 26.20
CA ARG A 102 -25.76 14.86 24.86
C ARG A 102 -26.47 13.84 23.98
N THR A 103 -27.57 14.24 23.35
CA THR A 103 -28.15 13.51 22.21
C THR A 103 -28.03 14.36 20.94
N GLY A 104 -28.39 13.80 19.80
CA GLY A 104 -28.28 14.51 18.54
C GLY A 104 -29.14 13.92 17.44
N GLY A 105 -29.49 14.79 16.50
CA GLY A 105 -30.21 14.47 15.28
C GLY A 105 -29.54 15.13 14.09
N GLY A 106 -30.18 15.02 12.94
CA GLY A 106 -29.78 15.76 11.76
C GLY A 106 -30.91 15.80 10.76
N ILE A 107 -30.65 16.41 9.62
CA ILE A 107 -31.64 16.57 8.55
C ILE A 107 -32.06 15.25 7.89
N GLY A 108 -31.38 14.14 8.17
CA GLY A 108 -31.79 12.82 7.69
C GLY A 108 -33.04 12.33 8.41
N ILE A 109 -34.11 12.06 7.66
CA ILE A 109 -35.43 11.64 8.17
C ILE A 109 -35.74 10.16 7.93
N ALA A 110 -34.95 9.48 7.08
CA ALA A 110 -35.10 8.05 6.77
C ALA A 110 -33.74 7.43 6.37
N SER A 111 -33.65 6.10 6.35
CA SER A 111 -32.46 5.37 5.90
C SER A 111 -32.79 4.27 4.89
N MET A 112 -32.10 4.31 3.75
CA MET A 112 -32.19 3.28 2.69
C MET A 112 -31.69 1.90 3.14
N SER A 113 -31.11 1.78 4.34
CA SER A 113 -30.71 0.48 4.89
C SER A 113 -31.89 -0.30 5.48
N HIS A 114 -33.08 0.30 5.58
CA HIS A 114 -34.31 -0.36 6.04
C HIS A 114 -35.32 -0.49 4.91
N ALA A 115 -35.90 -1.68 4.80
CA ALA A 115 -36.86 -2.00 3.74
C ALA A 115 -38.10 -1.11 3.78
N GLU A 116 -38.61 -0.80 4.99
CA GLU A 116 -39.78 0.07 5.18
C GLU A 116 -39.54 1.49 4.62
N ASP A 117 -38.37 2.07 4.88
CA ASP A 117 -38.01 3.39 4.37
C ASP A 117 -37.73 3.35 2.86
N ALA A 118 -37.06 2.30 2.38
CA ALA A 118 -36.75 2.15 0.97
C ALA A 118 -38.00 1.94 0.10
N ALA A 119 -39.06 1.36 0.67
CA ALA A 119 -40.34 1.14 0.00
C ALA A 119 -41.31 2.31 0.11
N ASP A 120 -41.03 3.31 0.96
CA ASP A 120 -41.96 4.41 1.22
C ASP A 120 -41.95 5.44 0.07
N PRO A 121 -43.06 5.62 -0.66
CA PRO A 121 -43.12 6.53 -1.80
C PRO A 121 -42.93 8.00 -1.40
N ARG A 122 -43.16 8.37 -0.13
CA ARG A 122 -42.97 9.75 0.36
C ARG A 122 -41.53 10.21 0.25
N PHE A 123 -40.56 9.30 0.28
CA PHE A 123 -39.15 9.66 0.26
C PHE A 123 -38.53 9.68 -1.15
N LYS A 124 -39.34 9.48 -2.19
CA LYS A 124 -38.89 9.49 -3.59
C LYS A 124 -38.29 10.84 -3.98
N GLY A 125 -37.08 10.82 -4.54
CA GLY A 125 -36.40 12.02 -5.03
C GLY A 125 -35.73 12.88 -3.95
N MET A 126 -35.71 12.43 -2.69
CA MET A 126 -34.99 13.09 -1.61
C MET A 126 -33.47 12.96 -1.74
N VAL A 127 -32.76 13.90 -1.10
CA VAL A 127 -31.29 13.90 -1.10
C VAL A 127 -30.78 12.68 -0.36
N LEU A 128 -30.02 11.82 -1.05
CA LEU A 128 -29.31 10.72 -0.43
C LEU A 128 -27.89 11.16 -0.01
N CYS A 129 -27.62 11.15 1.29
CA CYS A 129 -26.30 11.38 1.86
C CYS A 129 -26.00 10.32 2.93
N ASN A 130 -24.88 9.60 2.81
CA ASN A 130 -24.47 8.56 3.78
C ASN A 130 -25.59 7.54 4.10
N ARG A 131 -26.31 7.06 3.08
CA ARG A 131 -27.46 6.13 3.17
C ARG A 131 -28.67 6.68 3.95
N ARG A 132 -28.73 7.99 4.21
CA ARG A 132 -29.87 8.69 4.80
C ARG A 132 -30.52 9.62 3.78
N LEU A 133 -31.83 9.73 3.85
CA LEU A 133 -32.63 10.63 3.02
C LEU A 133 -32.91 11.92 3.78
N ALA A 134 -32.69 13.07 3.13
CA ALA A 134 -32.83 14.39 3.71
C ALA A 134 -33.72 15.31 2.86
N THR A 135 -34.42 16.22 3.54
CA THR A 135 -35.28 17.25 2.93
C THR A 135 -35.35 18.50 3.81
N TRP A 136 -35.61 19.66 3.20
CA TRP A 136 -35.89 20.93 3.90
C TRP A 136 -37.37 21.35 3.80
N ALA A 137 -38.15 20.69 2.95
CA ALA A 137 -39.54 21.04 2.69
C ALA A 137 -40.49 20.60 3.81
N HIS A 138 -40.30 19.40 4.35
CA HIS A 138 -41.21 18.76 5.30
C HIS A 138 -40.82 19.05 6.76
N LEU A 139 -41.07 20.29 7.19
CA LEU A 139 -40.76 20.75 8.56
C LEU A 139 -41.56 20.03 9.65
N ASP A 140 -42.73 19.50 9.30
CA ASP A 140 -43.59 18.66 10.14
C ASP A 140 -42.90 17.33 10.52
N TRP A 141 -42.22 16.67 9.57
CA TRP A 141 -41.48 15.44 9.84
C TRP A 141 -40.29 15.67 10.76
N HIS A 142 -39.57 16.77 10.53
CA HIS A 142 -38.50 17.22 11.43
C HIS A 142 -39.05 17.49 12.82
N ARG A 143 -40.20 18.16 12.93
CA ARG A 143 -40.85 18.42 14.21
C ARG A 143 -41.19 17.11 14.94
N GLU A 144 -41.77 16.13 14.25
CA GLU A 144 -42.12 14.84 14.83
C GLU A 144 -40.90 14.13 15.41
N ILE A 145 -39.82 14.00 14.63
CA ILE A 145 -38.58 13.35 15.06
C ILE A 145 -37.95 14.11 16.25
N ASN A 146 -37.89 15.44 16.18
CA ASN A 146 -37.25 16.24 17.22
C ASN A 146 -38.08 16.30 18.52
N LEU A 147 -39.41 16.13 18.47
CA LEU A 147 -40.22 15.98 19.68
C LEU A 147 -39.89 14.69 20.46
N ARG A 148 -39.55 13.59 19.77
CA ARG A 148 -39.08 12.34 20.40
C ARG A 148 -37.79 12.57 21.19
N HIS A 149 -36.87 13.36 20.62
CA HIS A 149 -35.65 13.77 21.32
C HIS A 149 -35.93 14.71 22.49
N ALA A 150 -36.85 15.67 22.33
CA ALA A 150 -37.23 16.59 23.40
C ALA A 150 -37.83 15.84 24.60
N GLU A 151 -38.63 14.81 24.35
CA GLU A 151 -39.17 13.92 25.38
C GLU A 151 -38.05 13.17 26.11
N PHE A 152 -37.15 12.51 25.39
CA PHE A 152 -35.98 11.85 25.98
C PHE A 152 -35.15 12.79 26.86
N ILE A 153 -34.96 14.04 26.43
CA ILE A 153 -34.21 15.04 27.19
C ILE A 153 -34.93 15.42 28.49
N LYS A 154 -36.25 15.59 28.46
CA LYS A 154 -37.04 15.81 29.69
C LYS A 154 -36.92 14.63 30.65
N THR A 155 -36.97 13.40 30.15
CA THR A 155 -36.87 12.18 30.96
C THR A 155 -35.48 11.96 31.54
N SER A 156 -34.41 12.25 30.78
CA SER A 156 -33.02 11.97 31.14
C SER A 156 -32.26 13.14 31.77
N GLY A 157 -32.77 14.36 31.69
CA GLY A 157 -32.09 15.56 32.16
C GLY A 157 -30.84 15.95 31.38
N PHE A 158 -30.64 15.39 30.17
CA PHE A 158 -29.48 15.68 29.31
C PHE A 158 -29.37 17.17 28.98
N ALA A 159 -28.17 17.73 29.09
CA ALA A 159 -27.93 19.17 28.94
C ALA A 159 -27.79 19.65 27.50
N PHE A 160 -27.46 18.77 26.54
CA PHE A 160 -27.09 19.16 25.18
C PHE A 160 -27.88 18.44 24.08
N PHE A 161 -28.32 19.18 23.06
CA PHE A 161 -28.80 18.63 21.79
C PHE A 161 -28.04 19.25 20.62
N ASN A 162 -27.50 18.40 19.73
CA ASN A 162 -26.86 18.88 18.50
C ASN A 162 -27.63 18.43 17.26
N HIS A 163 -28.09 19.38 16.45
CA HIS A 163 -28.71 19.10 15.16
C HIS A 163 -27.74 19.35 14.00
N HIS A 164 -27.54 18.36 13.15
CA HIS A 164 -26.59 18.43 12.03
C HIS A 164 -27.28 18.77 10.69
N GLY A 165 -26.66 19.62 9.87
CA GLY A 165 -27.02 19.77 8.45
C GLY A 165 -26.64 18.54 7.61
N VAL A 166 -26.76 18.61 6.28
CA VAL A 166 -26.23 17.53 5.42
C VAL A 166 -24.70 17.57 5.45
N ASP A 167 -24.08 16.46 5.85
CA ASP A 167 -22.62 16.33 5.90
C ASP A 167 -22.04 16.06 4.50
N GLY A 168 -21.76 17.11 3.72
CA GLY A 168 -21.11 16.93 2.43
C GLY A 168 -21.10 18.15 1.49
N GLY A 169 -20.61 17.90 0.27
CA GLY A 169 -20.61 18.84 -0.85
C GLY A 169 -19.45 19.84 -0.92
N GLY A 170 -18.63 19.91 0.14
CA GLY A 170 -17.40 20.73 0.16
C GLY A 170 -17.67 22.24 0.10
N PRO A 171 -16.65 23.07 -0.16
CA PRO A 171 -16.80 24.52 -0.16
C PRO A 171 -17.65 25.04 -1.34
N ASN A 172 -17.78 24.26 -2.42
CA ASN A 172 -18.47 24.67 -3.65
C ASN A 172 -19.98 24.37 -3.66
N ASP A 173 -20.43 23.28 -3.05
CA ASP A 173 -21.85 22.93 -2.96
C ASP A 173 -22.21 22.45 -1.55
N PRO A 174 -22.06 23.30 -0.51
CA PRO A 174 -22.17 22.83 0.85
C PRO A 174 -23.60 22.36 1.17
N GLU A 175 -23.72 21.22 1.88
CA GLU A 175 -24.95 20.45 2.10
C GLU A 175 -25.50 19.74 0.85
N VAL A 176 -24.69 19.62 -0.21
CA VAL A 176 -25.11 19.14 -1.54
C VAL A 176 -26.40 19.84 -2.01
N TRP A 177 -26.48 21.14 -1.75
CA TRP A 177 -27.66 21.98 -1.96
C TRP A 177 -28.19 21.91 -3.39
N SER A 178 -27.32 21.77 -4.37
CA SER A 178 -27.69 21.58 -5.78
C SER A 178 -28.62 20.37 -6.02
N ARG A 179 -28.54 19.36 -5.14
CA ARG A 179 -29.26 18.08 -5.25
C ARG A 179 -30.59 18.03 -4.52
N ARG A 180 -30.99 19.12 -3.84
CA ARG A 180 -32.23 19.21 -3.05
C ARG A 180 -33.46 18.71 -3.81
N ASP A 181 -34.42 18.16 -3.06
CA ASP A 181 -35.63 17.57 -3.62
C ASP A 181 -36.56 18.60 -4.29
N PRO A 182 -37.49 18.18 -5.17
CA PRO A 182 -38.39 19.09 -5.88
C PRO A 182 -39.21 20.01 -4.96
N ALA A 183 -39.74 19.50 -3.85
CA ALA A 183 -40.53 20.30 -2.91
C ALA A 183 -39.66 21.38 -2.22
N THR A 184 -38.41 21.04 -1.90
CA THR A 184 -37.44 22.01 -1.38
C THR A 184 -37.12 23.09 -2.44
N ARG A 185 -36.98 22.71 -3.72
CA ARG A 185 -36.76 23.68 -4.81
C ARG A 185 -37.94 24.63 -4.97
N GLU A 186 -39.17 24.12 -4.89
CA GLU A 186 -40.39 24.91 -5.00
C GLU A 186 -40.52 25.94 -3.88
N LEU A 187 -40.29 25.53 -2.62
CA LEU A 187 -40.48 26.39 -1.46
C LEU A 187 -39.41 27.48 -1.28
N TYR A 188 -38.15 27.15 -1.60
CA TYR A 188 -37.00 27.99 -1.25
C TYR A 188 -36.19 28.48 -2.46
N GLY A 189 -36.47 27.97 -3.67
CA GLY A 189 -35.66 28.28 -4.84
C GLY A 189 -34.20 27.89 -4.59
N ASP A 190 -33.29 28.84 -4.79
CA ASP A 190 -31.86 28.67 -4.51
C ASP A 190 -31.39 29.30 -3.18
N ASP A 191 -32.30 29.87 -2.38
CA ASP A 191 -31.94 30.49 -1.09
C ASP A 191 -31.79 29.45 0.03
N ARG A 192 -30.62 28.81 0.07
CA ARG A 192 -30.22 27.86 1.12
C ARG A 192 -30.35 28.42 2.53
N VAL A 193 -30.02 29.70 2.73
CA VAL A 193 -30.10 30.34 4.04
C VAL A 193 -31.55 30.31 4.53
N LYS A 194 -32.51 30.68 3.68
CA LYS A 194 -33.93 30.68 4.02
C LYS A 194 -34.42 29.30 4.45
N ALA A 195 -34.03 28.24 3.73
CA ALA A 195 -34.38 26.86 4.06
C ALA A 195 -33.83 26.43 5.43
N ASN A 196 -32.54 26.68 5.68
CA ASN A 196 -31.89 26.34 6.95
C ASN A 196 -32.44 27.15 8.13
N LEU A 197 -32.78 28.43 7.93
CA LEU A 197 -33.46 29.24 8.93
C LEU A 197 -34.82 28.65 9.33
N ALA A 198 -35.63 28.21 8.35
CA ALA A 198 -36.93 27.61 8.61
C ALA A 198 -36.81 26.29 9.38
N LEU A 199 -35.87 25.44 8.97
CA LEU A 199 -35.56 24.17 9.63
C LEU A 199 -35.16 24.38 11.11
N TRP A 200 -34.11 25.17 11.37
CA TRP A 200 -33.60 25.33 12.74
C TRP A 200 -34.52 26.14 13.66
N LYS A 201 -35.32 27.07 13.13
CA LYS A 201 -36.38 27.71 13.92
C LYS A 201 -37.45 26.70 14.33
N THR A 202 -37.79 25.74 13.47
CA THR A 202 -38.75 24.66 13.78
C THR A 202 -38.18 23.73 14.84
N ILE A 203 -36.92 23.31 14.70
CA ILE A 203 -36.25 22.46 15.68
C ILE A 203 -36.16 23.16 17.04
N ARG A 204 -35.77 24.45 17.08
CA ARG A 204 -35.70 25.23 18.33
C ARG A 204 -37.03 25.21 19.09
N LYS A 205 -38.17 25.36 18.40
CA LYS A 205 -39.50 25.32 19.03
C LYS A 205 -39.76 23.99 19.75
N CYS A 206 -39.24 22.87 19.26
CA CYS A 206 -39.43 21.56 19.88
C CYS A 206 -38.76 21.45 21.26
N PHE A 207 -37.68 22.20 21.48
CA PHE A 207 -36.89 22.15 22.71
C PHE A 207 -37.18 23.29 23.70
N GLN A 208 -38.14 24.18 23.38
CA GLN A 208 -38.55 25.24 24.31
C GLN A 208 -39.06 24.64 25.63
N GLY A 209 -38.59 25.18 26.76
CA GLY A 209 -38.95 24.70 28.10
C GLY A 209 -38.25 23.42 28.56
N THR A 210 -37.36 22.82 27.76
CA THR A 210 -36.57 21.64 28.19
C THR A 210 -35.32 22.00 29.00
N GLY A 211 -34.86 23.25 28.92
CA GLY A 211 -33.59 23.69 29.52
C GLY A 211 -32.34 23.20 28.77
N VAL A 212 -32.50 22.54 27.62
CA VAL A 212 -31.36 22.04 26.82
C VAL A 212 -30.65 23.18 26.09
N GLU A 213 -29.34 23.07 25.97
CA GLU A 213 -28.56 23.86 25.02
C GLU A 213 -28.67 23.24 23.61
N LEU A 214 -29.27 23.99 22.69
CA LEU A 214 -29.36 23.63 21.28
C LEU A 214 -28.13 24.15 20.52
N SER A 215 -27.31 23.22 20.02
CA SER A 215 -26.26 23.54 19.05
C SER A 215 -26.60 23.04 17.65
N ILE A 216 -26.23 23.81 16.63
CA ILE A 216 -26.36 23.39 15.23
C ILE A 216 -24.97 23.20 14.60
N SER A 217 -24.86 22.22 13.70
CA SER A 217 -23.68 22.05 12.84
C SER A 217 -24.03 22.48 11.43
N GLN A 218 -23.95 23.79 11.20
CA GLN A 218 -24.28 24.46 9.94
C GLN A 218 -23.17 24.33 8.92
N TYR A 219 -23.44 23.99 7.65
CA TYR A 219 -22.39 23.88 6.64
C TYR A 219 -22.20 25.17 5.83
N PRO A 220 -20.97 25.72 5.74
CA PRO A 220 -19.74 25.16 6.29
C PRO A 220 -19.57 25.44 7.79
N TYR A 221 -19.08 24.44 8.51
CA TYR A 221 -18.63 24.53 9.91
C TYR A 221 -17.13 24.22 10.03
N VAL A 222 -16.41 24.11 8.90
CA VAL A 222 -14.96 23.88 8.86
C VAL A 222 -14.29 25.18 8.43
N GLY A 223 -13.34 25.67 9.22
CA GLY A 223 -12.75 26.99 9.02
C GLY A 223 -11.97 27.14 7.70
N CYS A 224 -11.40 26.07 7.16
CA CYS A 224 -10.71 26.11 5.86
C CYS A 224 -11.64 26.47 4.68
N TYR A 225 -12.97 26.44 4.85
CA TYR A 225 -13.91 26.86 3.80
C TYR A 225 -14.22 28.36 3.85
N LEU A 226 -13.60 29.09 4.79
CA LEU A 226 -13.79 30.52 5.03
C LEU A 226 -12.57 31.36 4.68
N THR A 227 -11.43 30.74 4.36
CA THR A 227 -10.21 31.45 3.94
C THR A 227 -9.89 31.14 2.49
N THR A 228 -9.28 32.10 1.80
CA THR A 228 -8.88 31.94 0.39
C THR A 228 -7.93 30.76 0.24
N ASP A 229 -6.90 30.67 1.10
CA ASP A 229 -5.93 29.59 1.03
C ASP A 229 -6.53 28.22 1.40
N GLY A 230 -7.38 28.16 2.43
CA GLY A 230 -8.05 26.93 2.82
C GLY A 230 -8.96 26.39 1.72
N VAL A 231 -9.72 27.25 1.03
CA VAL A 231 -10.56 26.87 -0.12
C VAL A 231 -9.70 26.42 -1.29
N ARG A 232 -8.65 27.17 -1.62
CA ARG A 232 -7.73 26.84 -2.71
C ARG A 232 -7.10 25.46 -2.51
N GLN A 233 -6.58 25.19 -1.32
CA GLN A 233 -5.99 23.90 -0.95
C GLN A 233 -7.03 22.77 -1.00
N THR A 234 -8.22 22.99 -0.42
CA THR A 234 -9.30 22.00 -0.41
C THR A 234 -9.74 21.62 -1.82
N LEU A 235 -9.86 22.61 -2.71
CA LEU A 235 -10.24 22.42 -4.11
C LEU A 235 -9.08 22.00 -5.01
N LYS A 236 -7.87 21.84 -4.45
CA LYS A 236 -6.63 21.50 -5.18
C LYS A 236 -6.35 22.44 -6.37
N LEU A 237 -6.66 23.72 -6.19
CA LEU A 237 -6.41 24.72 -7.22
C LEU A 237 -4.92 25.12 -7.21
N ALA A 238 -4.35 25.33 -8.41
CA ALA A 238 -3.00 25.83 -8.56
C ALA A 238 -2.83 27.20 -7.86
N ASP A 239 -1.62 27.53 -7.44
CA ASP A 239 -1.35 28.82 -6.80
C ASP A 239 -1.12 29.91 -7.87
N THR A 240 -2.21 30.32 -8.52
CA THR A 240 -2.21 31.39 -9.55
C THR A 240 -3.20 32.50 -9.16
N PRO A 241 -3.04 33.74 -9.69
CA PRO A 241 -3.96 34.84 -9.41
C PRO A 241 -5.44 34.49 -9.68
N ALA A 242 -5.74 33.86 -10.82
CA ALA A 242 -7.11 33.47 -11.19
C ALA A 242 -7.71 32.40 -10.24
N ALA A 243 -6.90 31.45 -9.81
CA ALA A 243 -7.32 30.43 -8.84
C ALA A 243 -7.57 31.03 -7.45
N ARG A 244 -6.72 31.97 -7.02
CA ARG A 244 -6.92 32.73 -5.77
C ARG A 244 -8.20 33.57 -5.81
N GLU A 245 -8.49 34.24 -6.93
CA GLU A 245 -9.74 34.98 -7.10
C GLU A 245 -10.97 34.07 -7.00
N THR A 246 -10.91 32.89 -7.65
CA THR A 246 -11.99 31.89 -7.58
C THR A 246 -12.19 31.40 -6.13
N ALA A 247 -11.11 31.08 -5.43
CA ALA A 247 -11.17 30.65 -4.04
C ALA A 247 -11.71 31.75 -3.11
N ALA A 248 -11.33 33.01 -3.33
CA ALA A 248 -11.82 34.15 -2.57
C ALA A 248 -13.33 34.35 -2.75
N LYS A 249 -13.87 34.22 -3.97
CA LYS A 249 -15.32 34.30 -4.23
C LYS A 249 -16.09 33.21 -3.46
N VAL A 250 -15.57 31.99 -3.45
CA VAL A 250 -16.19 30.86 -2.72
C VAL A 250 -16.12 31.08 -1.21
N ALA A 251 -14.98 31.52 -0.67
CA ALA A 251 -14.80 31.85 0.74
C ALA A 251 -15.78 32.97 1.17
N GLN A 252 -15.90 34.04 0.37
CA GLN A 252 -16.79 35.15 0.66
C GLN A 252 -18.26 34.71 0.70
N ARG A 253 -18.71 33.90 -0.27
CA ARG A 253 -20.08 33.32 -0.27
C ARG A 253 -20.37 32.53 1.01
N ASN A 254 -19.38 31.77 1.50
CA ASN A 254 -19.51 30.98 2.72
C ASN A 254 -19.55 31.88 3.98
N ILE A 255 -18.76 32.95 4.01
CA ILE A 255 -18.81 33.97 5.06
C ILE A 255 -20.17 34.66 5.09
N ASP A 256 -20.69 35.07 3.93
CA ASP A 256 -21.98 35.77 3.83
C ASP A 256 -23.15 34.89 4.28
N TYR A 257 -23.09 33.59 3.97
CA TYR A 257 -24.01 32.61 4.52
C TYR A 257 -24.01 32.59 6.06
N LEU A 258 -22.83 32.51 6.68
CA LEU A 258 -22.71 32.51 8.15
C LEU A 258 -23.21 33.81 8.78
N ARG A 259 -22.89 34.96 8.16
CA ARG A 259 -23.36 36.28 8.61
C ARG A 259 -24.88 36.39 8.57
N ARG A 260 -25.53 35.91 7.49
CA ARG A 260 -27.00 35.88 7.38
C ARG A 260 -27.64 34.94 8.40
N LEU A 261 -27.03 33.79 8.68
CA LEU A 261 -27.49 32.94 9.77
C LEU A 261 -27.33 33.62 11.13
N ASP A 262 -26.18 34.26 11.38
CA ASP A 262 -25.93 34.93 12.66
C ASP A 262 -26.95 36.04 12.91
N SER A 263 -27.29 36.84 11.90
CA SER A 263 -28.20 37.98 12.05
C SER A 263 -29.66 37.56 12.29
N VAL A 264 -30.10 36.43 11.74
CA VAL A 264 -31.54 36.04 11.75
C VAL A 264 -31.87 34.93 12.74
N LEU A 265 -30.95 34.00 13.03
CA LEU A 265 -31.22 32.95 14.01
C LEU A 265 -31.25 33.51 15.43
N PRO A 266 -32.18 33.04 16.28
CA PRO A 266 -32.15 33.32 17.72
C PRO A 266 -30.75 33.11 18.33
N LYS A 267 -30.35 34.02 19.23
CA LYS A 267 -28.99 34.08 19.78
C LYS A 267 -28.70 33.01 20.84
N ASP A 268 -29.73 32.31 21.32
CA ASP A 268 -29.63 31.14 22.18
C ASP A 268 -29.22 29.85 21.42
N ILE A 269 -29.25 29.86 20.08
CA ILE A 269 -28.72 28.77 19.26
C ILE A 269 -27.20 28.89 19.13
N VAL A 270 -26.49 27.86 19.59
CA VAL A 270 -25.03 27.75 19.51
C VAL A 270 -24.59 27.24 18.13
N PHE A 271 -23.60 27.89 17.51
CA PHE A 271 -23.02 27.37 16.26
C PHE A 271 -21.85 26.44 16.55
N THR A 272 -21.72 25.39 15.73
CA THR A 272 -20.55 24.51 15.78
C THR A 272 -19.50 24.96 14.78
N LEU A 273 -18.23 24.88 15.16
CA LEU A 273 -17.06 25.07 14.31
C LEU A 273 -16.09 23.91 14.56
N ARG A 274 -15.50 23.31 13.52
CA ARG A 274 -14.40 22.34 13.65
C ARG A 274 -13.08 23.02 13.92
N GLU A 275 -12.14 22.24 14.45
CA GLU A 275 -10.73 22.64 14.57
C GLU A 275 -10.15 23.21 13.27
N GLY A 276 -9.24 24.18 13.41
CA GLY A 276 -8.60 24.87 12.31
C GLY A 276 -7.44 25.75 12.77
N THR A 277 -6.74 26.37 11.82
CA THR A 277 -5.67 27.34 12.11
C THR A 277 -6.25 28.58 12.77
N THR A 278 -5.40 29.36 13.45
CA THR A 278 -5.83 30.62 14.09
C THR A 278 -6.53 31.57 13.11
N GLU A 279 -6.08 31.65 11.86
CA GLU A 279 -6.71 32.45 10.81
C GLU A 279 -8.12 31.95 10.46
N GLU A 280 -8.28 30.64 10.28
CA GLU A 280 -9.56 30.01 9.98
C GLU A 280 -10.57 30.16 11.12
N MET A 281 -10.10 29.99 12.36
CA MET A 281 -10.93 30.18 13.56
C MET A 281 -11.38 31.64 13.65
N LYS A 282 -10.45 32.59 13.41
CA LYS A 282 -10.75 34.03 13.38
C LYS A 282 -11.77 34.38 12.30
N ALA A 283 -11.63 33.86 11.08
CA ALA A 283 -12.57 34.11 9.99
C ALA A 283 -14.02 33.69 10.36
N PHE A 284 -14.17 32.57 11.05
CA PHE A 284 -15.47 32.15 11.57
C PHE A 284 -16.00 33.10 12.65
N TYR A 285 -15.16 33.44 13.62
CA TYR A 285 -15.56 34.31 14.74
C TYR A 285 -15.97 35.71 14.28
N ASP A 286 -15.29 36.25 13.27
CA ASP A 286 -15.64 37.53 12.65
C ASP A 286 -16.95 37.45 11.87
N ALA A 287 -17.29 36.28 11.30
CA ALA A 287 -18.55 36.06 10.59
C ALA A 287 -19.76 35.86 11.55
N ALA A 288 -19.53 35.39 12.77
CA ALA A 288 -20.57 35.16 13.79
C ALA A 288 -20.18 35.72 15.18
N PRO A 289 -20.02 37.05 15.33
CA PRO A 289 -19.39 37.64 16.51
C PRO A 289 -20.27 37.63 17.77
N GLN A 290 -21.60 37.55 17.61
CA GLN A 290 -22.56 37.83 18.70
C GLN A 290 -23.06 36.60 19.46
N ARG A 291 -22.79 35.38 18.99
CA ARG A 291 -23.36 34.15 19.58
C ARG A 291 -22.28 33.24 20.18
N PRO A 292 -22.64 32.41 21.18
CA PRO A 292 -21.72 31.40 21.69
C PRO A 292 -21.31 30.43 20.58
N ILE A 293 -20.03 30.04 20.56
CA ILE A 293 -19.50 29.09 19.59
C ILE A 293 -19.01 27.84 20.31
N LYS A 294 -19.42 26.70 19.78
CA LYS A 294 -18.95 25.38 20.15
C LYS A 294 -17.87 24.96 19.16
N VAL A 295 -16.64 24.86 19.63
CA VAL A 295 -15.54 24.29 18.86
C VAL A 295 -15.54 22.77 19.05
N TYR A 296 -15.88 22.03 18.01
CA TYR A 296 -15.71 20.59 17.93
C TYR A 296 -14.24 20.29 17.60
N TRP A 297 -13.54 19.66 18.53
CA TRP A 297 -12.11 19.37 18.42
C TRP A 297 -11.88 17.87 18.23
N GLU A 298 -11.50 17.45 17.03
CA GLU A 298 -11.12 16.07 16.72
C GLU A 298 -9.59 15.89 16.76
N ALA A 299 -9.06 15.36 17.86
CA ALA A 299 -7.62 15.20 18.09
C ALA A 299 -6.93 14.10 17.23
N ARG A 300 -7.54 13.66 16.12
CA ARG A 300 -7.00 12.68 15.15
C ARG A 300 -7.20 13.09 13.69
N ASN A 301 -7.46 14.37 13.42
CA ASN A 301 -7.79 14.81 12.06
C ASN A 301 -6.57 14.77 11.10
N SER A 302 -5.36 15.09 11.58
CA SER A 302 -4.13 15.11 10.77
C SER A 302 -3.30 13.82 10.83
N ILE A 303 -3.48 12.96 11.85
CA ILE A 303 -2.66 11.75 12.07
C ILE A 303 -3.52 10.48 12.13
N ARG A 304 -4.28 10.21 11.06
CA ARG A 304 -4.91 8.90 10.88
C ARG A 304 -3.91 7.78 10.56
N ASP A 305 -2.67 8.16 10.26
CA ASP A 305 -1.66 7.22 9.79
C ASP A 305 -0.91 6.53 10.94
N VAL A 306 -0.76 7.15 12.11
CA VAL A 306 -0.20 6.53 13.33
C VAL A 306 -1.28 6.62 14.39
N VAL A 307 -1.67 5.51 15.00
CA VAL A 307 -2.75 5.49 16.00
C VAL A 307 -2.10 5.38 17.39
N PRO A 308 -1.49 6.45 17.94
CA PRO A 308 -0.78 6.37 19.20
C PRO A 308 -1.77 6.25 20.37
N LEU A 309 -1.26 5.75 21.50
CA LEU A 309 -1.92 5.82 22.78
C LEU A 309 -2.19 7.28 23.14
N LEU A 310 -1.21 8.17 22.98
CA LEU A 310 -1.40 9.60 23.19
C LEU A 310 -1.31 10.37 21.86
N ASN A 311 -2.40 11.01 21.44
CA ASN A 311 -2.41 11.84 20.23
C ASN A 311 -1.85 13.25 20.54
N PRO A 312 -0.74 13.67 19.92
CA PRO A 312 -0.13 14.98 20.20
C PRO A 312 -0.99 16.18 19.80
N GLU A 313 -1.97 16.01 18.90
CA GLU A 313 -2.89 17.07 18.45
C GLU A 313 -3.86 17.52 19.53
N ILE A 314 -3.94 16.81 20.66
CA ILE A 314 -4.67 17.32 21.82
C ILE A 314 -4.06 18.63 22.34
N ALA A 315 -2.76 18.82 22.10
CA ALA A 315 -2.03 20.03 22.46
C ALA A 315 -2.21 21.17 21.45
N MET A 316 -2.96 20.98 20.36
CA MET A 316 -3.12 22.00 19.33
C MET A 316 -4.34 22.93 19.58
N VAL A 317 -5.06 22.77 20.69
CA VAL A 317 -6.32 23.51 20.97
C VAL A 317 -6.13 25.02 21.07
N LYS A 318 -4.89 25.52 21.20
CA LYS A 318 -4.54 26.94 21.31
C LYS A 318 -5.14 27.80 20.19
N SER A 319 -5.21 27.29 18.95
CA SER A 319 -5.75 28.04 17.81
C SER A 319 -7.25 28.33 17.95
N SER A 320 -7.95 27.54 18.77
CA SER A 320 -9.38 27.69 19.01
C SER A 320 -9.73 28.91 19.87
N PHE A 321 -8.76 29.52 20.55
CA PHE A 321 -8.99 30.67 21.41
C PHE A 321 -8.50 31.96 20.74
N VAL A 322 -9.43 32.84 20.37
CA VAL A 322 -9.14 34.15 19.77
C VAL A 322 -9.92 35.22 20.54
N THR A 323 -9.20 36.19 21.12
CA THR A 323 -9.74 37.30 21.90
C THR A 323 -9.34 38.65 21.29
N PRO A 324 -10.12 39.73 21.51
CA PRO A 324 -11.37 39.77 22.29
C PRO A 324 -12.58 39.22 21.50
N ARG A 325 -13.52 38.57 22.20
CA ARG A 325 -14.84 38.17 21.66
C ARG A 325 -15.96 38.63 22.60
N LYS A 326 -17.14 38.87 22.03
CA LYS A 326 -18.34 39.29 22.79
C LYS A 326 -19.06 38.14 23.49
N ALA A 327 -18.88 36.90 23.03
CA ALA A 327 -19.61 35.74 23.51
C ALA A 327 -18.67 34.57 23.80
N ASP A 328 -19.11 33.70 24.71
CA ASP A 328 -18.32 32.58 25.23
C ASP A 328 -17.87 31.57 24.16
N LEU A 329 -16.70 30.98 24.41
CA LEU A 329 -16.16 29.84 23.67
C LEU A 329 -16.35 28.56 24.46
N LYS A 330 -16.92 27.55 23.80
CA LYS A 330 -17.17 26.21 24.35
C LYS A 330 -16.31 25.23 23.59
N LEU A 331 -15.33 24.60 24.23
CA LEU A 331 -14.45 23.63 23.59
C LEU A 331 -14.95 22.22 23.86
N TRP A 332 -15.19 21.48 22.79
CA TRP A 332 -15.77 20.15 22.81
C TRP A 332 -14.78 19.17 22.21
N LEU A 333 -14.12 18.40 23.07
CA LEU A 333 -13.35 17.25 22.61
C LEU A 333 -14.30 16.21 21.99
N SER A 334 -13.90 15.68 20.84
CA SER A 334 -14.50 14.49 20.26
C SER A 334 -13.65 13.27 20.63
N ASP A 335 -14.20 12.42 21.48
CA ASP A 335 -13.55 11.26 22.08
C ASP A 335 -14.51 10.06 22.07
N ASP A 336 -14.58 9.40 20.91
CA ASP A 336 -15.40 8.21 20.69
C ASP A 336 -14.62 6.89 20.84
N TYR A 337 -13.49 6.91 21.56
CA TYR A 337 -12.53 5.82 21.57
C TYR A 337 -12.25 5.27 22.97
N GLU A 338 -11.93 4.00 23.03
CA GLU A 338 -11.48 3.34 24.24
C GLU A 338 -10.01 3.63 24.51
N PHE A 339 -9.64 3.60 25.80
CA PHE A 339 -8.28 3.90 26.26
C PHE A 339 -7.79 5.28 25.80
N TRP A 340 -8.60 6.32 26.06
CA TRP A 340 -8.35 7.71 25.66
C TRP A 340 -8.24 8.68 26.86
N GLU A 341 -8.25 8.16 28.07
CA GLU A 341 -8.28 8.93 29.31
C GLU A 341 -7.12 9.94 29.39
N GLN A 342 -5.93 9.58 28.87
CA GLN A 342 -4.73 10.43 28.81
C GLN A 342 -4.96 11.74 28.07
N SER A 343 -5.68 11.70 26.95
CA SER A 343 -5.97 12.93 26.20
C SER A 343 -7.04 13.75 26.90
N LYS A 344 -7.97 13.14 27.66
CA LYS A 344 -8.94 13.90 28.47
C LYS A 344 -8.24 14.65 29.61
N ALA A 345 -7.22 14.05 30.22
CA ALA A 345 -6.39 14.70 31.22
C ALA A 345 -5.67 15.93 30.65
N LEU A 346 -4.98 15.77 29.51
CA LEU A 346 -4.31 16.90 28.83
C LEU A 346 -5.29 17.97 28.34
N PHE A 347 -6.42 17.55 27.77
CA PHE A 347 -7.46 18.46 27.33
C PHE A 347 -7.93 19.37 28.46
N ALA A 348 -8.09 18.83 29.68
CA ALA A 348 -8.49 19.61 30.83
C ALA A 348 -7.49 20.74 31.13
N GLU A 349 -6.19 20.46 31.07
CA GLU A 349 -5.14 21.48 31.28
C GLU A 349 -5.14 22.52 30.15
N PHE A 350 -5.10 22.07 28.90
CA PHE A 350 -4.98 22.96 27.73
C PHE A 350 -6.25 23.78 27.43
N SER A 351 -7.41 23.29 27.86
CA SER A 351 -8.67 24.03 27.76
C SER A 351 -8.95 24.93 28.98
N TRP A 352 -8.22 24.73 30.08
CA TRP A 352 -8.22 25.67 31.19
C TRP A 352 -7.29 26.84 30.90
N ASN A 353 -6.05 26.56 30.46
CA ASN A 353 -5.05 27.56 30.13
C ASN A 353 -4.38 27.26 28.78
N ARG A 354 -4.64 28.09 27.78
CA ARG A 354 -4.12 27.98 26.42
C ARG A 354 -2.61 28.19 26.31
N ASN A 355 -2.03 28.87 27.31
CA ASN A 355 -0.60 29.17 27.39
C ASN A 355 0.14 28.15 28.26
N PHE A 356 -0.54 27.09 28.71
CA PHE A 356 0.10 26.03 29.47
C PHE A 356 1.23 25.38 28.64
N PRO A 357 2.39 25.05 29.25
CA PRO A 357 3.52 24.47 28.52
C PRO A 357 3.14 23.23 27.70
N GLY A 358 3.58 23.20 26.44
CA GLY A 358 3.25 22.15 25.47
C GLY A 358 2.05 22.45 24.58
N ASN A 359 1.18 23.41 24.94
CA ASN A 359 0.08 23.83 24.07
C ASN A 359 0.59 24.65 22.88
N ARG A 360 0.04 24.43 21.68
CA ARG A 360 0.50 25.00 20.42
C ARG A 360 -0.64 25.24 19.44
N ASP A 361 -0.37 25.95 18.36
CA ASP A 361 -1.36 26.22 17.33
C ASP A 361 -1.56 25.01 16.41
N PHE A 362 -2.77 24.87 15.87
CA PHE A 362 -3.11 23.83 14.92
C PHE A 362 -2.35 23.98 13.61
N SER A 363 -1.78 22.88 13.12
CA SER A 363 -1.04 22.80 11.86
C SER A 363 -1.53 21.62 11.04
N ARG A 364 -1.79 21.85 9.74
CA ARG A 364 -2.13 20.81 8.76
C ARG A 364 -0.91 20.15 8.12
N GLU A 365 0.25 20.79 8.27
CA GLU A 365 1.52 20.34 7.69
C GLU A 365 2.28 19.40 8.62
N ASP A 366 1.86 19.29 9.87
CA ASP A 366 2.51 18.44 10.87
C ASP A 366 2.45 16.97 10.46
N PHE A 367 3.63 16.36 10.41
CA PHE A 367 3.79 14.98 9.99
C PHE A 367 3.59 14.01 11.18
N PRO A 368 2.82 12.91 11.02
CA PRO A 368 2.54 11.92 12.06
C PRO A 368 3.70 11.42 12.90
N VAL A 369 4.94 11.37 12.38
CA VAL A 369 6.11 10.91 13.16
C VAL A 369 7.22 11.96 13.23
N GLY A 370 6.92 13.19 12.83
CA GLY A 370 7.88 14.31 12.79
C GLY A 370 7.87 15.19 14.03
N TYR A 371 7.21 14.78 15.11
CA TYR A 371 7.15 15.59 16.32
C TYR A 371 8.49 15.63 17.07
N PRO A 372 8.89 16.80 17.60
CA PRO A 372 10.07 16.90 18.45
C PRO A 372 9.95 16.04 19.72
N ASP A 373 11.03 15.34 20.09
CA ASP A 373 11.01 14.40 21.22
C ASP A 373 10.80 15.09 22.58
N ASP A 374 11.28 16.32 22.76
CA ASP A 374 11.07 17.13 23.96
C ASP A 374 9.59 17.52 24.14
N PHE A 375 8.92 17.85 23.04
CA PHE A 375 7.48 18.07 23.01
C PHE A 375 6.71 16.80 23.39
N LEU A 376 7.04 15.65 22.79
CA LEU A 376 6.41 14.37 23.11
C LEU A 376 6.61 13.98 24.59
N ARG A 377 7.84 14.11 25.12
CA ARG A 377 8.13 13.85 26.54
C ARG A 377 7.34 14.75 27.48
N THR A 378 7.19 16.02 27.13
CA THR A 378 6.39 16.97 27.92
C THR A 378 4.93 16.54 27.98
N LEU A 379 4.33 16.19 26.84
CA LEU A 379 2.95 15.71 26.78
C LEU A 379 2.77 14.39 27.53
N ALA A 380 3.69 13.46 27.36
CA ALA A 380 3.67 12.14 27.99
C ALA A 380 3.67 12.23 29.51
N ARG A 381 4.57 13.05 30.08
CA ARG A 381 4.65 13.29 31.51
C ARG A 381 3.36 13.88 32.07
N ARG A 382 2.82 14.92 31.42
CA ARG A 382 1.58 15.60 31.84
C ARG A 382 0.37 14.68 31.76
N ALA A 383 0.25 13.93 30.67
CA ALA A 383 -0.78 12.91 30.52
C ALA A 383 -0.72 11.87 31.64
N ALA A 384 0.47 11.34 31.94
CA ALA A 384 0.66 10.31 32.94
C ALA A 384 0.42 10.82 34.37
N GLU A 385 0.93 12.01 34.73
CA GLU A 385 0.63 12.70 36.00
C GLU A 385 -0.88 12.96 36.13
N GLY A 386 -1.50 13.47 35.07
CA GLY A 386 -2.93 13.72 34.99
C GLY A 386 -3.80 12.46 35.03
N LEU A 387 -3.24 11.26 34.83
CA LEU A 387 -3.96 9.98 34.93
C LEU A 387 -3.74 9.25 36.24
N TRP A 388 -2.48 9.10 36.64
CA TRP A 388 -2.07 8.22 37.73
C TRP A 388 -1.59 8.98 38.97
N GLY A 389 -1.64 10.31 38.94
CA GLY A 389 -1.20 11.18 40.03
C GLY A 389 0.31 11.44 40.00
N MET A 390 0.76 12.35 40.89
CA MET A 390 2.14 12.85 40.90
C MET A 390 3.18 11.78 41.30
N THR A 391 2.77 10.71 41.98
CA THR A 391 3.68 9.66 42.45
C THR A 391 4.03 8.66 41.34
N TYR A 392 3.02 8.05 40.71
CA TYR A 392 3.23 7.02 39.70
C TYR A 392 3.19 7.55 38.27
N GLY A 393 2.55 8.70 38.03
CA GLY A 393 2.51 9.35 36.71
C GLY A 393 3.88 9.54 36.07
N PRO A 394 4.86 10.19 36.72
CA PRO A 394 6.19 10.39 36.15
C PRO A 394 6.90 9.07 35.78
N ARG A 395 6.65 7.99 36.54
CA ARG A 395 7.24 6.67 36.30
C ARG A 395 6.55 5.91 35.17
N LEU A 396 5.32 6.27 34.83
CA LEU A 396 4.54 5.68 33.75
C LEU A 396 4.50 6.57 32.49
N ALA A 397 5.17 7.72 32.49
CA ALA A 397 5.33 8.57 31.31
C ALA A 397 5.86 7.82 30.07
N PRO A 398 6.79 6.84 30.18
CA PRO A 398 7.29 6.08 29.02
C PRO A 398 6.21 5.39 28.17
N LEU A 399 5.00 5.16 28.70
CA LEU A 399 3.88 4.65 27.91
C LEU A 399 3.48 5.57 26.75
N PHE A 400 3.79 6.88 26.85
CA PHE A 400 3.30 7.91 25.93
C PHE A 400 4.41 8.69 25.21
N GLU A 401 5.69 8.53 25.57
CA GLU A 401 6.81 9.39 25.11
C GLU A 401 7.12 9.29 23.62
N ASP A 402 6.82 8.16 22.98
CA ASP A 402 7.32 7.84 21.63
C ASP A 402 6.22 7.51 20.62
N MET A 403 5.03 8.10 20.80
CA MET A 403 3.86 7.79 19.97
C MET A 403 3.57 6.29 19.93
N THR A 404 3.78 5.62 21.08
CA THR A 404 3.53 4.21 21.32
C THR A 404 2.15 3.83 20.81
N SER A 405 2.06 2.84 19.91
CA SER A 405 0.83 2.41 19.27
C SER A 405 0.59 0.92 19.46
N LEU A 406 -0.42 0.61 20.28
CA LEU A 406 -0.95 -0.75 20.44
C LEU A 406 -1.65 -1.25 19.17
N ALA A 407 -2.25 -0.33 18.41
CA ALA A 407 -2.86 -0.62 17.11
C ALA A 407 -1.84 -1.19 16.12
N TYR A 408 -0.72 -0.49 15.94
CA TYR A 408 0.38 -0.96 15.08
C TYR A 408 1.09 -2.20 15.62
N ALA A 409 1.10 -2.41 16.94
CA ALA A 409 1.60 -3.65 17.51
C ALA A 409 0.76 -4.85 17.07
N TYR A 410 -0.57 -4.72 17.04
CA TYR A 410 -1.48 -5.82 16.74
C TYR A 410 -1.61 -6.12 15.24
N ASP A 411 -1.91 -5.12 14.41
CA ASP A 411 -2.28 -5.31 12.99
C ASP A 411 -1.63 -4.24 12.07
N PRO A 412 -0.28 -4.22 11.95
CA PRO A 412 0.41 -3.16 11.21
C PRO A 412 -0.05 -3.05 9.75
N VAL A 413 -0.31 -4.19 9.09
CA VAL A 413 -0.80 -4.25 7.69
C VAL A 413 -2.23 -3.73 7.56
N GLY A 414 -3.13 -4.05 8.50
CA GLY A 414 -4.49 -3.55 8.48
C GLY A 414 -4.56 -2.04 8.64
N PHE A 415 -3.68 -1.46 9.45
CA PHE A 415 -3.57 -0.01 9.62
C PHE A 415 -2.86 0.66 8.44
N SER A 416 -1.84 0.04 7.86
CA SER A 416 -1.13 0.62 6.70
C SER A 416 -2.05 0.79 5.49
N LYS A 417 -2.96 -0.17 5.25
CA LYS A 417 -4.01 -0.08 4.20
C LYS A 417 -5.04 1.03 4.42
N GLN A 418 -5.14 1.55 5.64
CA GLN A 418 -6.12 2.57 6.01
C GLN A 418 -5.49 3.96 6.16
N ARG A 419 -4.19 4.10 5.86
CA ARG A 419 -3.49 5.38 5.85
C ARG A 419 -4.12 6.34 4.85
N VAL A 420 -4.12 7.60 5.24
CA VAL A 420 -4.61 8.73 4.45
C VAL A 420 -3.45 9.45 3.73
N HIS A 421 -2.25 9.50 4.33
CA HIS A 421 -1.17 10.37 3.83
C HIS A 421 0.05 9.65 3.20
N THR A 422 0.10 8.31 3.13
CA THR A 422 1.08 7.49 2.37
C THR A 422 2.59 7.71 2.67
N LYS A 423 2.96 8.52 3.66
CA LYS A 423 4.34 9.06 3.79
C LYS A 423 5.20 8.49 4.92
N ILE A 424 4.76 7.44 5.62
CA ILE A 424 5.53 6.88 6.75
C ILE A 424 6.51 5.82 6.26
N ASP A 425 7.78 5.94 6.67
CA ASP A 425 8.73 4.83 6.68
C ASP A 425 8.27 3.79 7.70
N GLU A 426 7.48 2.84 7.22
CA GLU A 426 6.84 1.83 8.05
C GLU A 426 7.85 0.93 8.78
N PRO A 427 8.91 0.39 8.14
CA PRO A 427 9.96 -0.32 8.84
C PRO A 427 10.59 0.47 9.99
N ALA A 428 10.95 1.75 9.75
CA ALA A 428 11.55 2.59 10.79
C ALA A 428 10.57 2.84 11.95
N TYR A 429 9.30 3.13 11.65
CA TYR A 429 8.28 3.33 12.67
C TYR A 429 8.00 2.06 13.47
N LEU A 430 7.91 0.89 12.83
CA LEU A 430 7.69 -0.39 13.53
C LEU A 430 8.83 -0.71 14.50
N LYS A 431 10.08 -0.42 14.11
CA LYS A 431 11.24 -0.53 15.01
C LYS A 431 11.13 0.42 16.20
N ARG A 432 10.89 1.73 15.94
CA ARG A 432 10.71 2.74 17.01
C ARG A 432 9.58 2.34 17.97
N ASN A 433 8.43 1.91 17.44
CA ASN A 433 7.27 1.52 18.23
C ASN A 433 7.57 0.30 19.10
N ARG A 434 8.32 -0.70 18.62
CA ARG A 434 8.74 -1.84 19.43
C ARG A 434 9.60 -1.42 20.61
N GLU A 435 10.61 -0.59 20.36
CA GLU A 435 11.51 -0.10 21.40
C GLU A 435 10.74 0.72 22.46
N ALA A 436 9.79 1.54 22.02
CA ALA A 436 8.89 2.28 22.89
C ALA A 436 8.01 1.35 23.76
N LEU A 437 7.41 0.32 23.14
CA LEU A 437 6.59 -0.68 23.85
C LEU A 437 7.40 -1.43 24.92
N GLN A 438 8.66 -1.78 24.63
CA GLN A 438 9.54 -2.44 25.61
C GLN A 438 9.87 -1.53 26.79
N ARG A 439 10.16 -0.25 26.54
CA ARG A 439 10.37 0.74 27.61
C ARG A 439 9.10 0.92 28.46
N ALA A 440 7.95 1.01 27.80
CA ALA A 440 6.65 1.15 28.44
C ALA A 440 6.30 -0.06 29.32
N GLU A 441 6.48 -1.28 28.81
CA GLU A 441 6.27 -2.52 29.56
C GLU A 441 7.17 -2.58 30.80
N LYS A 442 8.46 -2.30 30.65
CA LYS A 442 9.42 -2.32 31.78
C LYS A 442 9.05 -1.30 32.86
N ALA A 443 8.65 -0.10 32.46
CA ALA A 443 8.21 0.94 33.39
C ALA A 443 6.94 0.52 34.14
N ALA A 444 5.97 -0.07 33.43
CA ALA A 444 4.73 -0.56 34.00
C ALA A 444 4.97 -1.74 34.96
N ASP A 445 5.81 -2.71 34.60
CA ASP A 445 6.17 -3.84 35.48
C ASP A 445 6.81 -3.36 36.78
N ALA A 446 7.70 -2.37 36.71
CA ALA A 446 8.36 -1.83 37.91
C ALA A 446 7.37 -1.18 38.87
N VAL A 447 6.35 -0.49 38.35
CA VAL A 447 5.26 0.05 39.18
C VAL A 447 4.37 -1.07 39.71
N PHE A 448 4.00 -2.05 38.87
CA PHE A 448 3.16 -3.17 39.29
C PHE A 448 3.79 -4.00 40.42
N ALA A 449 5.09 -4.32 40.32
CA ALA A 449 5.83 -5.05 41.35
C ALA A 449 5.81 -4.34 42.71
N GLU A 450 5.79 -3.00 42.72
CA GLU A 450 5.77 -2.22 43.95
C GLU A 450 4.38 -2.18 44.61
N VAL A 451 3.31 -2.15 43.81
CA VAL A 451 1.94 -1.85 44.28
C VAL A 451 1.02 -3.06 44.38
N SER A 452 1.33 -4.15 43.66
CA SER A 452 0.46 -5.33 43.54
C SER A 452 0.06 -5.94 44.89
N SER A 453 0.95 -5.92 45.88
CA SER A 453 0.73 -6.49 47.21
C SER A 453 0.32 -5.48 48.30
N SER A 454 0.11 -4.19 47.95
CA SER A 454 -0.12 -3.14 48.94
C SER A 454 -1.31 -2.24 48.61
N PRO A 455 -2.47 -2.44 49.27
CA PRO A 455 -3.64 -1.57 49.11
C PRO A 455 -3.35 -0.09 49.40
N ALA A 456 -2.51 0.21 50.40
CA ALA A 456 -2.11 1.57 50.73
C ALA A 456 -1.35 2.26 49.58
N LYS A 457 -0.49 1.52 48.86
CA LYS A 457 0.20 2.05 47.68
C LYS A 457 -0.73 2.18 46.48
N GLN A 458 -1.69 1.26 46.31
CA GLN A 458 -2.71 1.36 45.26
C GLN A 458 -3.55 2.63 45.41
N GLN A 459 -3.80 3.09 46.63
CA GLN A 459 -4.51 4.35 46.90
C GLN A 459 -3.75 5.62 46.49
N LEU A 460 -2.44 5.52 46.17
CA LEU A 460 -1.67 6.65 45.64
C LEU A 460 -1.96 6.92 44.15
N PHE A 461 -2.61 5.98 43.46
CA PHE A 461 -3.18 6.26 42.14
C PHE A 461 -4.35 7.24 42.25
N SER A 462 -4.61 7.99 41.18
CA SER A 462 -5.88 8.72 41.09
C SER A 462 -7.06 7.75 41.24
N PRO A 463 -8.15 8.12 41.94
CA PRO A 463 -9.28 7.22 42.14
C PRO A 463 -9.80 6.62 40.82
N GLY A 464 -9.89 5.30 40.78
CA GLY A 464 -10.31 4.52 39.61
C GLY A 464 -9.20 4.22 38.58
N SER A 465 -8.04 4.89 38.61
CA SER A 465 -7.04 4.72 37.53
C SER A 465 -6.15 3.49 37.63
N TYR A 466 -6.20 2.77 38.76
CA TYR A 466 -5.43 1.53 38.95
C TYR A 466 -5.90 0.36 38.04
N PRO A 467 -7.19 0.00 37.97
CA PRO A 467 -7.68 -0.97 36.98
C PRO A 467 -7.34 -0.61 35.52
N TYR A 468 -7.38 0.68 35.18
CA TYR A 468 -6.99 1.16 33.84
C TYR A 468 -5.51 0.92 33.54
N PHE A 469 -4.63 1.18 34.52
CA PHE A 469 -3.21 0.87 34.44
C PHE A 469 -2.97 -0.64 34.21
N LEU A 470 -3.69 -1.50 34.93
CA LEU A 470 -3.55 -2.95 34.78
C LEU A 470 -3.98 -3.46 33.40
N ASP A 471 -5.04 -2.91 32.81
CA ASP A 471 -5.45 -3.26 31.44
C ASP A 471 -4.42 -2.83 30.39
N LEU A 472 -3.82 -1.64 30.55
CA LEU A 472 -2.71 -1.21 29.70
C LEU A 472 -1.51 -2.15 29.85
N LEU A 473 -1.18 -2.58 31.08
CA LEU A 473 -0.11 -3.57 31.31
C LEU A 473 -0.40 -4.90 30.61
N ARG A 474 -1.63 -5.44 30.72
CA ARG A 474 -2.04 -6.66 29.99
C ARG A 474 -1.86 -6.50 28.48
N MET A 475 -2.29 -5.37 27.92
CA MET A 475 -2.11 -5.10 26.48
C MET A 475 -0.65 -4.91 26.09
N LEU A 476 0.20 -4.31 26.93
CA LEU A 476 1.65 -4.20 26.66
C LEU A 476 2.30 -5.58 26.58
N LYS A 477 1.93 -6.51 27.48
CA LYS A 477 2.37 -7.92 27.43
C LYS A 477 1.95 -8.59 26.13
N GLY A 478 0.69 -8.38 25.69
CA GLY A 478 0.20 -8.85 24.40
C GLY A 478 0.91 -8.21 23.21
N ALA A 479 1.18 -6.90 23.26
CA ALA A 479 1.80 -6.14 22.18
C ALA A 479 3.23 -6.61 21.91
N ARG A 480 3.98 -6.97 22.96
CA ARG A 480 5.32 -7.55 22.82
C ARG A 480 5.32 -8.88 22.05
N LEU A 481 4.29 -9.72 22.24
CA LEU A 481 4.12 -10.96 21.46
C LEU A 481 3.93 -10.65 19.97
N TYR A 482 2.91 -9.83 19.63
CA TYR A 482 2.60 -9.52 18.25
C TYR A 482 3.73 -8.80 17.52
N THR A 483 4.34 -7.78 18.13
CA THR A 483 5.44 -7.03 17.49
C THR A 483 6.65 -7.90 17.19
N THR A 484 7.01 -8.82 18.09
CA THR A 484 8.10 -9.77 17.86
C THR A 484 7.76 -10.72 16.72
N MET A 485 6.51 -11.19 16.64
CA MET A 485 6.05 -12.07 15.56
C MET A 485 6.02 -11.39 14.20
N HIS A 486 5.51 -10.16 14.13
CA HIS A 486 5.50 -9.38 12.87
C HIS A 486 6.91 -9.16 12.33
N GLN A 487 7.89 -8.94 13.21
CA GLN A 487 9.29 -8.83 12.80
C GLN A 487 9.87 -10.16 12.32
N ALA A 488 9.57 -11.27 13.01
CA ALA A 488 10.02 -12.58 12.56
C ALA A 488 9.45 -12.94 11.18
N VAL A 489 8.17 -12.62 10.92
CA VAL A 489 7.56 -12.78 9.60
C VAL A 489 8.26 -11.91 8.55
N SER A 490 8.49 -10.62 8.85
CA SER A 490 9.19 -9.71 7.94
C SER A 490 10.60 -10.20 7.61
N GLU A 491 11.33 -10.72 8.59
CA GLU A 491 12.69 -11.25 8.41
C GLU A 491 12.67 -12.53 7.55
N LEU A 492 11.73 -13.45 7.79
CA LEU A 492 11.56 -14.65 6.95
C LEU A 492 11.26 -14.28 5.50
N GLU A 493 10.35 -13.33 5.27
CA GLU A 493 10.05 -12.86 3.92
C GLU A 493 11.26 -12.18 3.27
N SER A 494 12.04 -11.41 4.03
CA SER A 494 13.29 -10.79 3.56
C SER A 494 14.32 -11.84 3.13
N LEU A 495 14.62 -12.81 3.99
CA LEU A 495 15.55 -13.91 3.70
C LEU A 495 15.10 -14.72 2.46
N ALA A 496 13.80 -14.98 2.34
CA ALA A 496 13.22 -15.65 1.17
C ALA A 496 13.39 -14.83 -0.11
N LYS A 497 13.13 -13.51 -0.05
CA LYS A 497 13.31 -12.59 -1.19
C LYS A 497 14.78 -12.50 -1.62
N SER A 498 15.74 -12.58 -0.69
CA SER A 498 17.18 -12.60 -1.00
C SER A 498 17.74 -13.99 -1.35
N GLY A 499 16.91 -15.03 -1.44
CA GLY A 499 17.35 -16.39 -1.82
C GLY A 499 18.14 -17.16 -0.77
N LYS A 500 18.20 -16.67 0.47
CA LYS A 500 18.93 -17.29 1.58
C LYS A 500 18.11 -18.40 2.23
N MET A 501 17.81 -19.45 1.47
CA MET A 501 16.86 -20.51 1.86
C MET A 501 17.26 -21.24 3.13
N LYS A 502 18.55 -21.53 3.31
CA LYS A 502 19.04 -22.21 4.51
C LYS A 502 18.92 -21.34 5.76
N GLU A 503 19.28 -20.07 5.65
CA GLU A 503 19.10 -19.10 6.73
C GLU A 503 17.61 -18.91 7.07
N CYS A 504 16.72 -18.98 6.07
CA CYS A 504 15.27 -18.95 6.26
C CYS A 504 14.78 -20.14 7.11
N GLU A 505 15.29 -21.36 6.86
CA GLU A 505 14.99 -22.55 7.66
C GLU A 505 15.49 -22.43 9.10
N ASP A 506 16.75 -22.02 9.28
CA ASP A 506 17.36 -21.90 10.60
C ASP A 506 16.69 -20.78 11.42
N PHE A 507 16.35 -19.66 10.78
CA PHE A 507 15.63 -18.56 11.41
C PHE A 507 14.18 -18.96 11.78
N TYR A 508 13.48 -19.71 10.92
CA TYR A 508 12.14 -20.21 11.24
C TYR A 508 12.14 -21.09 12.50
N ALA A 509 13.11 -22.00 12.62
CA ALA A 509 13.27 -22.83 13.82
C ALA A 509 13.52 -21.98 15.07
N LYS A 510 14.41 -20.98 14.97
CA LYS A 510 14.70 -20.02 16.06
C LYS A 510 13.46 -19.21 16.46
N ALA A 511 12.73 -18.65 15.49
CA ALA A 511 11.53 -17.86 15.73
C ALA A 511 10.42 -18.70 16.39
N THR A 512 10.25 -19.95 15.97
CA THR A 512 9.30 -20.89 16.57
C THR A 512 9.65 -21.20 18.03
N ALA A 513 10.94 -21.43 18.33
CA ALA A 513 11.39 -21.64 19.72
C ALA A 513 11.19 -20.38 20.58
N GLN A 514 11.47 -19.20 20.02
CA GLN A 514 11.26 -17.92 20.70
C GLN A 514 9.78 -17.66 21.03
N LEU A 515 8.86 -17.94 20.10
CA LEU A 515 7.42 -17.81 20.35
C LEU A 515 6.96 -18.68 21.53
N LYS A 516 7.42 -19.94 21.60
CA LYS A 516 7.11 -20.85 22.72
C LYS A 516 7.63 -20.33 24.06
N ALA A 517 8.86 -19.80 24.10
CA ALA A 517 9.43 -19.22 25.32
C ALA A 517 8.62 -17.98 25.77
N MET A 518 8.24 -17.13 24.83
CA MET A 518 7.44 -15.94 25.10
C MET A 518 6.02 -16.27 25.55
N GLU A 519 5.42 -17.35 25.02
CA GLU A 519 4.14 -17.88 25.51
C GLU A 519 4.22 -18.26 27.00
N GLN A 520 5.29 -18.94 27.42
CA GLN A 520 5.47 -19.30 28.83
C GLN A 520 5.66 -18.06 29.72
N GLU A 521 6.41 -17.05 29.25
CA GLU A 521 6.55 -15.77 29.95
C GLU A 521 5.22 -15.04 30.07
N TYR A 522 4.44 -14.98 28.99
CA TYR A 522 3.12 -14.36 28.96
C TYR A 522 2.16 -15.05 29.94
N ARG A 523 2.08 -16.39 29.94
CA ARG A 523 1.25 -17.16 30.87
C ARG A 523 1.60 -16.88 32.33
N ARG A 524 2.90 -16.79 32.67
CA ARG A 524 3.35 -16.42 34.02
C ARG A 524 2.95 -15.00 34.40
N ALA A 525 3.14 -14.04 33.50
CA ALA A 525 2.74 -12.64 33.73
C ALA A 525 1.22 -12.51 33.92
N MET A 526 0.42 -13.24 33.14
CA MET A 526 -1.04 -13.24 33.28
C MET A 526 -1.50 -13.91 34.58
N ALA A 527 -0.84 -14.99 35.02
CA ALA A 527 -1.14 -15.60 36.32
C ALA A 527 -0.93 -14.61 37.49
N ALA A 528 0.12 -13.77 37.43
CA ALA A 528 0.34 -12.71 38.42
C ALA A 528 -0.73 -11.59 38.36
N LEU A 529 -1.41 -11.43 37.22
CA LEU A 529 -2.45 -10.44 36.99
C LEU A 529 -3.87 -11.01 37.10
N ASP A 530 -4.02 -12.31 37.37
CA ASP A 530 -5.32 -13.01 37.34
C ASP A 530 -6.30 -12.46 38.38
N GLN A 531 -5.80 -12.15 39.58
CA GLN A 531 -6.57 -11.58 40.68
C GLN A 531 -6.61 -10.04 40.67
N ALA A 532 -5.90 -9.40 39.74
CA ALA A 532 -5.80 -7.94 39.69
C ALA A 532 -7.05 -7.36 39.00
N PRO A 533 -7.62 -6.24 39.50
CA PRO A 533 -8.85 -5.71 38.95
C PRO A 533 -8.70 -5.34 37.46
N THR A 534 -9.77 -5.54 36.69
CA THR A 534 -9.87 -5.14 35.28
C THR A 534 -10.96 -4.10 35.12
N ARG A 535 -10.74 -3.13 34.23
CA ARG A 535 -11.82 -2.26 33.76
C ARG A 535 -12.54 -2.91 32.58
N THR A 536 -11.86 -3.72 31.79
CA THR A 536 -12.36 -4.21 30.49
C THR A 536 -12.91 -5.63 30.62
N ASP A 537 -14.20 -5.80 30.34
CA ASP A 537 -14.82 -7.12 30.12
C ASP A 537 -14.84 -7.39 28.63
N PHE A 538 -13.96 -8.28 28.19
CA PHE A 538 -13.83 -8.67 26.79
C PHE A 538 -15.13 -9.26 26.22
N SER A 539 -16.00 -9.85 27.05
CA SER A 539 -17.27 -10.44 26.61
C SER A 539 -18.32 -9.41 26.19
N SER A 540 -18.19 -8.17 26.69
CA SER A 540 -19.07 -7.04 26.34
C SER A 540 -18.85 -6.51 24.92
N TYR A 541 -17.78 -6.94 24.24
CA TYR A 541 -17.44 -6.52 22.89
C TYR A 541 -18.11 -7.40 21.84
N GLY A 542 -19.04 -6.82 21.08
CA GLY A 542 -19.59 -7.47 19.90
C GLY A 542 -18.53 -7.76 18.84
N LYS A 543 -18.70 -8.84 18.06
CA LYS A 543 -17.79 -9.25 16.97
C LYS A 543 -17.46 -8.13 15.97
N TRP A 544 -18.36 -7.15 15.79
CA TRP A 544 -18.14 -6.01 14.90
C TRP A 544 -17.14 -5.00 15.50
N SER A 545 -17.22 -4.70 16.80
CA SER A 545 -16.29 -3.80 17.49
C SER A 545 -14.86 -4.32 17.42
N LEU A 546 -14.65 -5.62 17.62
CA LEU A 546 -13.34 -6.29 17.50
C LEU A 546 -12.76 -6.30 16.08
N LYS A 547 -13.56 -5.96 15.06
CA LYS A 547 -13.16 -5.88 13.64
C LYS A 547 -13.04 -4.45 13.12
N ALA A 548 -13.58 -3.45 13.79
CA ALA A 548 -13.44 -2.04 13.41
C ALA A 548 -12.03 -1.55 13.76
N SER A 549 -11.36 -0.87 12.83
CA SER A 549 -9.93 -0.51 12.96
C SER A 549 -9.58 0.23 14.23
N ASN A 550 -10.46 1.10 14.72
CA ASN A 550 -10.20 1.91 15.92
C ASN A 550 -10.22 1.12 17.24
N PHE A 551 -10.61 -0.17 17.25
CA PHE A 551 -10.77 -0.98 18.46
C PHE A 551 -10.08 -2.35 18.39
N ARG A 552 -9.46 -2.72 17.26
CA ARG A 552 -8.83 -4.05 17.10
C ARG A 552 -7.72 -4.32 18.12
N PHE A 553 -7.06 -3.30 18.64
CA PHE A 553 -5.99 -3.46 19.62
C PHE A 553 -6.47 -4.03 20.95
N VAL A 554 -7.78 -4.00 21.24
CA VAL A 554 -8.36 -4.66 22.44
C VAL A 554 -8.10 -6.17 22.41
N ASN A 555 -7.91 -6.78 21.23
CA ASN A 555 -7.49 -8.18 21.11
C ASN A 555 -6.13 -8.49 21.77
N LEU A 556 -5.32 -7.46 22.10
CA LEU A 556 -4.10 -7.63 22.88
C LEU A 556 -4.34 -8.07 24.32
N LEU A 557 -5.56 -7.89 24.85
CA LEU A 557 -5.96 -8.44 26.15
C LEU A 557 -6.05 -9.98 26.14
N SER A 558 -6.26 -10.58 24.97
CA SER A 558 -6.33 -12.04 24.79
C SER A 558 -5.62 -12.47 23.49
N PRO A 559 -4.29 -12.40 23.43
CA PRO A 559 -3.50 -12.74 22.25
C PRO A 559 -3.78 -14.15 21.72
N ASN A 560 -3.91 -14.30 20.41
CA ASN A 560 -4.12 -15.60 19.77
C ASN A 560 -2.79 -16.21 19.29
N LEU A 561 -2.16 -17.00 20.14
CA LEU A 561 -0.86 -17.63 19.87
C LEU A 561 -0.91 -18.65 18.72
N ALA A 562 -2.01 -19.38 18.57
CA ALA A 562 -2.19 -20.32 17.46
C ALA A 562 -2.24 -19.58 16.12
N ALA A 563 -2.89 -18.42 16.07
CA ALA A 563 -2.87 -17.57 14.88
C ALA A 563 -1.48 -17.01 14.57
N MET A 564 -0.69 -16.63 15.59
CA MET A 564 0.70 -16.18 15.41
C MET A 564 1.59 -17.29 14.85
N GLN A 565 1.48 -18.51 15.39
CA GLN A 565 2.23 -19.66 14.87
C GLN A 565 1.84 -19.92 13.41
N LYS A 566 0.55 -19.93 13.09
CA LYS A 566 0.07 -20.07 11.71
C LYS A 566 0.63 -18.98 10.79
N GLN A 567 0.72 -17.73 11.24
CA GLN A 567 1.32 -16.65 10.43
C GLN A 567 2.79 -16.92 10.11
N LEU A 568 3.56 -17.41 11.09
CA LEU A 568 4.96 -17.81 10.89
C LEU A 568 5.07 -18.97 9.90
N ASP A 569 4.23 -19.99 10.07
CA ASP A 569 4.18 -21.17 9.19
C ASP A 569 3.79 -20.80 7.75
N ASP A 570 2.79 -19.94 7.58
CA ASP A 570 2.34 -19.43 6.29
C ASP A 570 3.47 -18.63 5.59
N ALA A 571 4.20 -17.79 6.34
CA ALA A 571 5.32 -17.01 5.81
C ALA A 571 6.46 -17.93 5.34
N PHE A 572 6.83 -18.91 6.16
CA PHE A 572 7.84 -19.92 5.81
C PHE A 572 7.40 -20.80 4.61
N GLY A 573 6.12 -21.17 4.54
CA GLY A 573 5.55 -21.95 3.43
C GLY A 573 5.59 -21.22 2.09
N LYS A 574 5.53 -19.88 2.10
CA LYS A 574 5.59 -19.04 0.89
C LYS A 574 7.00 -18.79 0.36
N ARG A 575 8.05 -19.19 1.07
CA ARG A 575 9.44 -18.79 0.76
C ARG A 575 9.86 -19.03 -0.69
N GLN A 576 9.46 -20.17 -1.28
CA GLN A 576 9.79 -20.50 -2.68
C GLN A 576 9.06 -19.58 -3.68
N SER A 577 7.78 -19.29 -3.42
CA SER A 577 7.00 -18.37 -4.27
C SER A 577 7.49 -16.92 -4.18
N LEU A 578 7.89 -16.48 -2.98
CA LEU A 578 8.48 -15.16 -2.78
C LEU A 578 9.84 -15.06 -3.46
N PHE A 579 10.68 -16.09 -3.35
CA PHE A 579 11.93 -16.12 -4.08
C PHE A 579 11.73 -16.01 -5.59
N ALA A 580 10.84 -16.84 -6.16
CA ALA A 580 10.56 -16.81 -7.60
C ALA A 580 10.08 -15.42 -8.07
N LEU A 581 9.15 -14.80 -7.32
CA LEU A 581 8.61 -13.48 -7.63
C LEU A 581 9.69 -12.38 -7.66
N TYR A 582 10.72 -12.47 -6.81
CA TYR A 582 11.72 -11.40 -6.67
C TYR A 582 13.04 -11.68 -7.41
N ASN A 583 13.34 -12.93 -7.75
CA ASN A 583 14.62 -13.33 -8.33
C ASN A 583 14.50 -13.87 -9.77
N VAL A 584 13.28 -14.06 -10.27
CA VAL A 584 13.06 -14.54 -11.62
C VAL A 584 12.40 -13.43 -12.43
N PRO A 585 13.07 -12.89 -13.45
CA PRO A 585 12.50 -11.83 -14.27
C PRO A 585 11.18 -12.28 -14.91
N ASP A 586 10.17 -11.42 -14.88
CA ASP A 586 8.85 -11.73 -15.49
C ASP A 586 8.98 -12.07 -16.97
N TRP A 587 9.86 -11.37 -17.68
CA TRP A 587 10.13 -11.65 -19.09
C TRP A 587 10.73 -13.04 -19.27
N TYR A 588 11.55 -13.53 -18.35
CA TYR A 588 12.18 -14.85 -18.42
C TYR A 588 11.13 -15.96 -18.26
N SER A 589 10.23 -15.81 -17.29
CA SER A 589 9.07 -16.71 -17.12
C SER A 589 8.19 -16.75 -18.37
N GLN A 590 7.89 -15.60 -18.96
CA GLN A 590 7.10 -15.52 -20.19
C GLN A 590 7.86 -16.10 -21.39
N TYR A 591 9.15 -15.78 -21.53
CA TYR A 591 10.01 -16.28 -22.59
C TYR A 591 10.09 -17.81 -22.56
N ASN A 592 10.34 -18.38 -21.38
CA ASN A 592 10.39 -19.82 -21.15
C ASN A 592 9.11 -20.54 -21.56
N ARG A 593 7.93 -19.97 -21.24
CA ARG A 593 6.63 -20.53 -21.62
C ARG A 593 6.47 -20.68 -23.15
N TYR A 594 7.12 -19.81 -23.94
CA TYR A 594 6.90 -19.75 -25.38
C TYR A 594 8.06 -20.30 -26.23
N TYR A 595 9.31 -20.21 -25.77
CA TYR A 595 10.50 -20.42 -26.60
C TYR A 595 11.40 -21.56 -26.14
N PHE A 596 11.68 -21.67 -24.83
CA PHE A 596 12.88 -22.38 -24.38
C PHE A 596 12.68 -23.90 -24.21
N PHE A 597 11.61 -24.36 -23.55
CA PHE A 597 11.43 -25.80 -23.24
C PHE A 597 10.76 -26.62 -24.34
N LYS A 598 10.69 -26.13 -25.58
CA LYS A 598 9.98 -26.89 -26.61
C LYS A 598 10.83 -28.01 -27.19
N ARG A 599 12.15 -27.83 -27.30
CA ARG A 599 13.00 -28.69 -28.14
C ARG A 599 14.42 -28.88 -27.57
N LEU A 600 14.95 -30.09 -27.70
CA LEU A 600 16.37 -30.45 -27.57
C LEU A 600 16.91 -30.82 -28.94
N VAL A 601 18.20 -30.63 -29.21
CA VAL A 601 18.81 -30.90 -30.53
C VAL A 601 19.95 -31.90 -30.38
N ALA A 602 20.04 -32.83 -31.34
CA ALA A 602 21.16 -33.76 -31.53
C ALA A 602 21.58 -33.77 -33.00
N GLY A 603 22.62 -33.00 -33.34
CA GLY A 603 23.22 -32.96 -34.67
C GLY A 603 24.56 -33.70 -34.74
N PRO A 604 25.33 -33.56 -35.83
CA PRO A 604 26.63 -34.22 -35.97
C PRO A 604 27.71 -33.66 -35.03
N GLU A 605 27.52 -32.44 -34.53
CA GLU A 605 28.37 -31.78 -33.52
C GLU A 605 27.73 -31.86 -32.12
N ASP A 606 28.49 -31.49 -31.08
CA ASP A 606 27.97 -31.39 -29.71
C ASP A 606 27.00 -30.22 -29.56
N TYR A 607 25.78 -30.51 -29.09
CA TYR A 607 24.77 -29.50 -28.78
C TYR A 607 24.64 -29.26 -27.30
N THR A 608 25.02 -28.06 -26.88
CA THR A 608 25.09 -27.68 -25.47
C THR A 608 23.75 -27.28 -24.87
N TRP A 609 23.50 -27.72 -23.64
CA TRP A 609 22.35 -27.40 -22.80
C TRP A 609 22.78 -27.01 -21.39
N LYS A 610 22.34 -25.84 -20.92
CA LYS A 610 22.78 -25.25 -19.64
C LYS A 610 21.66 -24.95 -18.63
N HIS A 611 20.41 -25.27 -18.94
CA HIS A 611 19.26 -24.76 -18.21
C HIS A 611 18.61 -25.88 -17.42
N PHE A 612 18.84 -25.90 -16.11
CA PHE A 612 18.38 -26.95 -15.20
C PHE A 612 17.50 -26.36 -14.09
N PHE A 613 16.19 -26.59 -14.14
CA PHE A 613 15.21 -26.04 -13.20
C PHE A 613 15.13 -26.88 -11.94
N GLY A 614 15.17 -26.24 -10.78
CA GLY A 614 14.93 -26.90 -9.50
C GLY A 614 13.54 -27.54 -9.44
N HIS A 615 13.45 -28.73 -8.86
CA HIS A 615 12.16 -29.39 -8.68
C HIS A 615 11.21 -28.52 -7.84
N LYS A 616 10.07 -28.12 -8.45
CA LYS A 616 9.01 -27.24 -7.88
C LYS A 616 9.40 -25.77 -7.67
N ILE A 617 10.61 -25.37 -8.05
CA ILE A 617 11.08 -23.98 -7.95
C ILE A 617 11.46 -23.51 -9.35
N PHE A 618 10.91 -22.39 -9.80
CA PHE A 618 11.24 -21.83 -11.11
C PHE A 618 12.57 -21.08 -11.05
N ASN A 619 13.68 -21.78 -10.82
CA ASN A 619 15.03 -21.22 -10.79
C ASN A 619 16.04 -22.22 -11.36
N LEU A 620 17.12 -21.71 -11.94
CA LEU A 620 18.19 -22.54 -12.46
C LEU A 620 19.09 -23.09 -11.34
N ALA A 621 19.79 -24.18 -11.65
CA ALA A 621 20.83 -24.74 -10.80
C ALA A 621 21.83 -23.65 -10.39
N PRO A 622 22.21 -23.60 -9.10
CA PRO A 622 23.05 -22.54 -8.57
C PRO A 622 24.49 -22.63 -9.10
N ASN A 623 24.94 -23.84 -9.41
CA ASN A 623 26.22 -24.10 -10.05
C ASN A 623 26.02 -24.36 -11.56
N PRO A 624 26.96 -23.92 -12.43
CA PRO A 624 26.88 -24.17 -13.86
C PRO A 624 26.94 -25.66 -14.20
N VAL A 625 25.96 -26.08 -15.00
CA VAL A 625 25.83 -27.43 -15.51
C VAL A 625 25.72 -27.34 -17.01
N GLU A 626 26.54 -28.11 -17.71
CA GLU A 626 26.53 -28.16 -19.15
C GLU A 626 26.40 -29.61 -19.61
N PHE A 627 25.28 -29.95 -20.23
CA PHE A 627 25.10 -31.23 -20.91
C PHE A 627 25.16 -31.05 -22.41
N ARG A 628 25.68 -32.04 -23.11
CA ARG A 628 25.87 -32.06 -24.55
C ARG A 628 25.22 -33.31 -25.12
N LEU A 629 24.62 -33.16 -26.29
CA LEU A 629 24.06 -34.28 -27.04
C LEU A 629 24.52 -34.22 -28.49
N ARG A 630 25.11 -35.32 -28.96
CA ARG A 630 25.57 -35.48 -30.34
C ARG A 630 25.02 -36.76 -30.95
N ARG A 631 24.65 -36.69 -32.22
CA ARG A 631 24.27 -37.84 -33.03
C ARG A 631 25.51 -38.47 -33.64
N ALA A 632 25.93 -39.61 -33.10
CA ALA A 632 26.91 -40.47 -33.74
C ALA A 632 26.25 -41.33 -34.84
N LYS A 633 27.07 -42.05 -35.62
CA LYS A 633 26.59 -42.94 -36.69
C LYS A 633 25.62 -44.02 -36.18
N ASN A 634 25.92 -44.60 -35.01
CA ASN A 634 25.23 -45.77 -34.46
C ASN A 634 24.55 -45.50 -33.09
N GLY A 635 24.51 -44.26 -32.62
CA GLY A 635 23.95 -43.93 -31.31
C GLY A 635 23.92 -42.43 -31.00
N LEU A 636 23.55 -42.13 -29.75
CA LEU A 636 23.61 -40.80 -29.16
C LEU A 636 24.80 -40.72 -28.19
N VAL A 637 25.60 -39.67 -28.27
CA VAL A 637 26.63 -39.38 -27.28
C VAL A 637 26.07 -38.34 -26.32
N PHE A 638 25.87 -38.75 -25.07
CA PHE A 638 25.50 -37.89 -23.95
C PHE A 638 26.76 -37.57 -23.13
N SER A 639 27.15 -36.30 -23.12
CA SER A 639 28.35 -35.84 -22.42
C SER A 639 28.06 -34.56 -21.64
N GLY A 640 29.00 -34.10 -20.83
CA GLY A 640 28.81 -32.85 -20.11
C GLY A 640 29.99 -32.43 -19.24
N THR A 641 29.93 -31.18 -18.78
CA THR A 641 30.86 -30.55 -17.84
C THR A 641 30.03 -29.92 -16.70
N ILE A 642 30.38 -30.24 -15.46
CA ILE A 642 29.68 -29.76 -14.26
C ILE A 642 30.70 -29.08 -13.36
N ILE A 643 30.45 -27.82 -13.01
CA ILE A 643 31.25 -27.09 -12.03
C ILE A 643 30.71 -27.42 -10.63
N GLN A 644 31.55 -28.01 -9.79
CA GLN A 644 31.22 -28.33 -8.40
C GLN A 644 32.49 -28.15 -7.55
N PRO A 645 32.59 -27.06 -6.78
CA PRO A 645 33.79 -26.70 -6.02
C PRO A 645 34.01 -27.55 -4.76
N LYS A 646 33.10 -28.48 -4.44
CA LYS A 646 33.17 -29.34 -3.25
C LYS A 646 33.67 -30.76 -3.59
N PRO A 647 34.93 -31.13 -3.28
CA PRO A 647 35.50 -32.42 -3.65
C PRO A 647 34.81 -33.62 -2.98
N GLU A 648 34.19 -33.43 -1.82
CA GLU A 648 33.44 -34.46 -1.09
C GLU A 648 32.29 -35.07 -1.92
N ALA A 649 31.75 -34.35 -2.91
CA ALA A 649 30.72 -34.83 -3.83
C ALA A 649 31.16 -36.02 -4.70
N TYR A 650 32.48 -36.32 -4.77
CA TYR A 650 33.06 -37.40 -5.58
C TYR A 650 33.55 -38.62 -4.77
N SER A 651 33.44 -38.57 -3.44
CA SER A 651 34.13 -39.50 -2.52
C SER A 651 33.50 -40.90 -2.39
N CYS A 652 32.42 -41.19 -3.13
CA CYS A 652 31.68 -42.44 -3.09
C CYS A 652 32.18 -43.48 -4.11
N LYS A 653 31.74 -44.74 -3.97
CA LYS A 653 31.99 -45.80 -4.96
C LYS A 653 31.27 -45.51 -6.28
N ALA A 654 31.83 -45.97 -7.39
CA ALA A 654 31.15 -45.97 -8.69
C ALA A 654 29.82 -46.71 -8.58
N VAL A 655 28.81 -46.21 -9.29
CA VAL A 655 27.44 -46.75 -9.23
C VAL A 655 27.29 -47.97 -10.14
N SER A 656 26.50 -48.96 -9.72
CA SER A 656 26.09 -50.08 -10.59
C SER A 656 24.77 -49.77 -11.31
N PHE A 657 24.44 -50.54 -12.36
CA PHE A 657 23.19 -50.34 -13.12
C PHE A 657 21.90 -50.46 -12.29
N ARG A 658 21.96 -51.05 -11.09
CA ARG A 658 20.81 -51.24 -10.17
C ARG A 658 20.72 -50.20 -9.06
N GLU A 659 21.77 -49.43 -8.82
CA GLU A 659 21.87 -48.53 -7.68
C GLU A 659 21.79 -47.08 -8.14
N TRP A 660 21.13 -46.22 -7.37
CA TRP A 660 21.14 -44.78 -7.67
C TRP A 660 22.45 -44.13 -7.20
N PRO A 661 23.06 -43.20 -7.95
CA PRO A 661 24.29 -42.53 -7.51
C PRO A 661 24.08 -41.76 -6.21
N LYS A 662 25.01 -41.86 -5.26
CA LYS A 662 25.05 -40.98 -4.08
C LYS A 662 25.84 -39.73 -4.42
N GLY A 663 25.30 -38.55 -4.18
CA GLY A 663 25.97 -37.27 -4.49
C GLY A 663 25.57 -36.70 -5.84
N ASP A 664 26.52 -36.13 -6.58
CA ASP A 664 26.26 -35.47 -7.86
C ASP A 664 26.09 -36.48 -9.00
N SER A 665 25.11 -36.25 -9.87
CA SER A 665 24.86 -37.13 -11.03
C SER A 665 24.23 -36.40 -12.21
N ALA A 666 24.46 -36.95 -13.41
CA ALA A 666 23.96 -36.45 -14.68
C ALA A 666 23.14 -37.52 -15.38
N GLY A 667 21.92 -37.19 -15.79
CA GLY A 667 20.99 -38.14 -16.36
C GLY A 667 20.30 -37.65 -17.62
N ILE A 668 19.84 -38.60 -18.42
CA ILE A 668 19.03 -38.40 -19.61
C ILE A 668 17.86 -39.38 -19.60
N HIS A 669 16.66 -38.85 -19.84
CA HIS A 669 15.45 -39.61 -20.13
C HIS A 669 15.18 -39.54 -21.62
N LEU A 670 14.89 -40.66 -22.26
CA LEU A 670 14.62 -40.79 -23.69
C LEU A 670 13.33 -41.57 -23.91
N LEU A 671 12.39 -40.97 -24.66
CA LEU A 671 11.18 -41.64 -25.13
C LEU A 671 11.17 -41.61 -26.67
N PRO A 672 11.45 -42.76 -27.33
CA PRO A 672 11.34 -42.87 -28.77
C PRO A 672 9.91 -42.68 -29.27
N SER A 673 9.78 -42.24 -30.52
CA SER A 673 8.47 -42.04 -31.17
C SER A 673 7.61 -43.31 -31.15
N GLY A 674 6.35 -43.18 -30.74
CA GLY A 674 5.41 -44.30 -30.66
C GLY A 674 5.67 -45.33 -29.56
N SER A 675 6.72 -45.16 -28.75
CA SER A 675 7.00 -46.02 -27.59
C SER A 675 6.16 -45.57 -26.37
N SER A 676 5.69 -46.53 -25.58
CA SER A 676 5.17 -46.30 -24.23
C SER A 676 6.23 -46.47 -23.14
N THR A 677 7.44 -46.92 -23.52
CA THR A 677 8.56 -47.21 -22.61
C THR A 677 9.69 -46.19 -22.83
N ALA A 678 10.03 -45.45 -21.77
CA ALA A 678 11.17 -44.56 -21.74
C ALA A 678 12.40 -45.23 -21.12
N LEU A 679 13.58 -44.80 -21.55
CA LEU A 679 14.87 -45.15 -20.97
C LEU A 679 15.39 -43.99 -20.13
N GLN A 680 15.73 -44.25 -18.88
CA GLN A 680 16.49 -43.34 -18.02
C GLN A 680 17.91 -43.89 -17.85
N VAL A 681 18.90 -43.04 -18.09
CA VAL A 681 20.31 -43.33 -17.85
C VAL A 681 20.87 -42.24 -16.94
N VAL A 682 21.56 -42.61 -15.86
CA VAL A 682 22.14 -41.65 -14.90
C VAL A 682 23.59 -42.02 -14.61
N VAL A 683 24.51 -41.13 -14.94
CA VAL A 683 25.95 -41.22 -14.69
C VAL A 683 26.28 -40.58 -13.34
N GLY A 684 26.95 -41.31 -12.46
CA GLY A 684 27.42 -40.79 -11.18
C GLY A 684 28.77 -40.08 -11.30
N SER A 685 29.00 -39.03 -10.52
CA SER A 685 30.30 -38.33 -10.45
C SER A 685 31.45 -39.23 -9.98
N SER A 686 31.13 -40.32 -9.27
CA SER A 686 32.05 -41.39 -8.87
C SER A 686 32.34 -42.43 -9.97
N GLY A 687 31.72 -42.34 -11.14
CA GLY A 687 31.81 -43.31 -12.23
C GLY A 687 30.65 -44.32 -12.26
N GLY A 688 30.48 -45.02 -13.38
CA GLY A 688 29.38 -45.98 -13.61
C GLY A 688 28.06 -45.32 -14.01
N ALA A 689 27.07 -46.13 -14.41
CA ALA A 689 25.74 -45.65 -14.82
C ALA A 689 24.62 -46.50 -14.21
N PHE A 690 23.60 -45.83 -13.65
CA PHE A 690 22.29 -46.39 -13.34
C PHE A 690 21.41 -46.38 -14.59
N VAL A 691 20.67 -47.47 -14.84
CA VAL A 691 19.85 -47.59 -16.04
C VAL A 691 18.49 -48.20 -15.71
N CYS A 692 17.42 -47.53 -16.13
CA CYS A 692 16.05 -47.93 -15.83
C CYS A 692 15.14 -47.77 -17.04
N ARG A 693 14.29 -48.77 -17.29
CA ARG A 693 13.16 -48.65 -18.22
C ARG A 693 11.88 -48.40 -17.45
N HIS A 694 11.09 -47.43 -17.87
CA HIS A 694 9.78 -47.17 -17.25
C HIS A 694 8.69 -46.93 -18.28
N THR A 695 7.48 -47.42 -17.99
CA THR A 695 6.31 -47.23 -18.84
C THR A 695 5.64 -45.91 -18.47
N THR A 696 5.61 -44.97 -19.42
CA THR A 696 5.08 -43.60 -19.21
C THR A 696 3.58 -43.54 -19.50
N ALA A 697 2.80 -42.94 -18.60
CA ALA A 697 1.39 -42.59 -18.83
C ALA A 697 1.16 -41.10 -18.51
N GLU A 698 0.08 -40.50 -19.04
CA GLU A 698 -0.40 -39.20 -18.55
C GLU A 698 -0.72 -39.36 -17.05
N ASN A 699 -0.05 -38.59 -16.18
CA ASN A 699 -0.06 -38.64 -14.70
C ASN A 699 1.06 -39.46 -14.00
N GLY A 700 2.01 -40.09 -14.71
CA GLY A 700 3.23 -40.67 -14.13
C GLY A 700 3.62 -42.07 -14.61
N ILE A 701 4.59 -42.71 -13.92
CA ILE A 701 5.05 -44.09 -14.19
C ILE A 701 4.02 -45.11 -13.69
N SER A 702 3.75 -46.13 -14.50
CA SER A 702 3.03 -47.35 -14.09
C SER A 702 3.95 -48.47 -13.59
N THR A 703 5.15 -48.64 -14.19
CA THR A 703 6.18 -49.61 -13.77
C THR A 703 7.60 -49.11 -14.07
N SER A 704 8.58 -49.38 -13.18
CA SER A 704 10.00 -49.09 -13.37
C SER A 704 10.86 -50.33 -13.12
N THR A 705 11.74 -50.70 -14.06
CA THR A 705 12.61 -51.88 -13.95
C THR A 705 14.06 -51.51 -14.28
N PRO A 706 15.00 -51.63 -13.33
CA PRO A 706 16.43 -51.50 -13.63
C PRO A 706 16.87 -52.56 -14.65
N CYS A 707 17.71 -52.19 -15.62
CA CYS A 707 18.21 -53.13 -16.62
C CYS A 707 19.68 -52.90 -16.92
N ASP A 708 20.42 -53.97 -17.18
CA ASP A 708 21.81 -53.87 -17.60
C ASP A 708 21.87 -53.74 -19.13
N LEU A 709 22.43 -52.63 -19.61
CA LEU A 709 22.63 -52.35 -21.03
C LEU A 709 24.12 -52.30 -21.40
N ASN A 710 25.01 -52.73 -20.50
CA ASN A 710 26.47 -52.70 -20.66
C ASN A 710 27.02 -51.31 -21.07
N LEU A 711 26.41 -50.24 -20.55
CA LEU A 711 26.83 -48.86 -20.79
C LEU A 711 28.01 -48.50 -19.87
N VAL A 712 29.11 -48.01 -20.46
CA VAL A 712 30.34 -47.65 -19.74
C VAL A 712 30.61 -46.16 -19.94
N PRO A 713 30.26 -45.28 -18.97
CA PRO A 713 30.57 -43.87 -19.07
C PRO A 713 32.06 -43.61 -18.78
N ASP A 714 32.68 -42.73 -19.57
CA ASP A 714 33.97 -42.12 -19.25
C ASP A 714 33.73 -40.93 -18.31
N VAL A 715 34.42 -40.88 -17.18
CA VAL A 715 34.24 -39.83 -16.15
C VAL A 715 35.60 -39.30 -15.71
N LYS A 716 35.81 -38.00 -15.90
CA LYS A 716 37.04 -37.29 -15.56
C LYS A 716 36.78 -36.22 -14.51
N ARG A 717 37.53 -36.25 -13.40
CA ARG A 717 37.36 -35.30 -12.28
C ARG A 717 38.43 -34.21 -12.32
N THR A 718 38.07 -33.01 -11.90
CA THR A 718 38.96 -31.84 -11.82
C THR A 718 38.81 -31.14 -10.46
N PRO A 719 39.74 -30.28 -10.04
CA PRO A 719 39.62 -29.53 -8.78
C PRO A 719 38.37 -28.63 -8.70
N GLY A 720 37.79 -28.24 -9.84
CA GLY A 720 36.62 -27.38 -9.91
C GLY A 720 35.32 -28.08 -10.34
N GLY A 721 35.31 -29.40 -10.55
CA GLY A 721 34.19 -30.06 -11.20
C GLY A 721 34.46 -31.47 -11.75
N TRP A 722 33.61 -31.93 -12.65
CA TRP A 722 33.80 -33.19 -13.37
C TRP A 722 33.20 -33.14 -14.79
N GLU A 723 33.70 -34.01 -15.65
CA GLU A 723 33.30 -34.18 -17.04
C GLU A 723 32.91 -35.64 -17.27
N PHE A 724 31.97 -35.88 -18.17
CA PHE A 724 31.60 -37.24 -18.56
C PHE A 724 31.27 -37.35 -20.05
N SER A 725 31.36 -38.57 -20.57
CA SER A 725 30.91 -38.94 -21.91
C SER A 725 30.37 -40.37 -21.92
N LEU A 726 29.21 -40.58 -22.53
CA LEU A 726 28.55 -41.87 -22.65
C LEU A 726 27.92 -42.02 -24.04
N GLU A 727 28.24 -43.10 -24.75
CA GLU A 727 27.55 -43.49 -25.98
C GLU A 727 26.37 -44.43 -25.67
N ILE A 728 25.19 -44.08 -26.17
CA ILE A 728 23.94 -44.83 -26.06
C ILE A 728 23.57 -45.34 -27.46
N PRO A 729 23.78 -46.65 -27.77
CA PRO A 729 23.50 -47.20 -29.09
C PRO A 729 22.00 -47.18 -29.45
N PHE A 730 21.65 -46.95 -30.72
CA PHE A 730 20.25 -47.00 -31.16
C PHE A 730 19.62 -48.40 -31.00
N SER A 731 20.43 -49.45 -31.07
CA SER A 731 20.00 -50.84 -30.82
C SER A 731 19.42 -51.04 -29.42
N VAL A 732 19.90 -50.28 -28.43
CA VAL A 732 19.45 -50.34 -27.03
C VAL A 732 18.13 -49.60 -26.83
N LEU A 733 17.88 -48.57 -27.64
CA LEU A 733 16.66 -47.76 -27.65
C LEU A 733 15.53 -48.39 -28.48
N GLY A 734 15.85 -49.38 -29.34
CA GLY A 734 14.88 -50.08 -30.17
C GLY A 734 14.22 -49.22 -31.25
N ALA A 735 14.82 -48.08 -31.59
CA ALA A 735 14.27 -47.13 -32.56
C ALA A 735 15.38 -46.31 -33.24
N GLU A 736 15.15 -45.95 -34.50
CA GLU A 736 16.01 -45.03 -35.25
C GLU A 736 15.63 -43.56 -35.03
N PRO A 737 16.57 -42.60 -35.24
CA PRO A 737 16.30 -41.17 -35.21
C PRO A 737 15.08 -40.78 -36.05
N GLY A 738 14.08 -40.17 -35.43
CA GLY A 738 12.80 -39.85 -36.09
C GLY A 738 12.08 -38.64 -35.50
N LYS A 739 10.90 -38.34 -36.05
CA LYS A 739 10.02 -37.28 -35.54
C LYS A 739 9.41 -37.69 -34.20
N ASP A 740 9.10 -36.71 -33.35
CA ASP A 740 8.35 -36.88 -32.08
C ASP A 740 9.06 -37.65 -30.95
N TRP A 741 10.37 -37.86 -31.03
CA TRP A 741 11.15 -38.28 -29.87
C TRP A 741 11.04 -37.24 -28.75
N LYS A 742 11.06 -37.69 -27.49
CA LYS A 742 11.15 -36.80 -26.34
C LYS A 742 12.38 -37.10 -25.50
N ALA A 743 12.93 -36.05 -24.91
CA ALA A 743 14.04 -36.17 -23.98
C ALA A 743 13.90 -35.19 -22.80
N LEU A 744 14.52 -35.55 -21.68
CA LEU A 744 14.67 -34.69 -20.51
C LEU A 744 16.06 -34.94 -19.94
N PHE A 745 16.86 -33.89 -19.74
CA PHE A 745 18.05 -34.00 -18.93
C PHE A 745 17.73 -33.82 -17.46
N GLU A 746 18.41 -34.59 -16.63
CA GLU A 746 18.30 -34.58 -15.18
C GLU A 746 19.68 -34.30 -14.59
N TYR A 747 19.78 -33.33 -13.71
CA TYR A 747 20.99 -33.09 -12.93
C TYR A 747 20.61 -33.19 -11.46
N ASN A 748 21.34 -34.00 -10.70
CA ASN A 748 21.17 -34.03 -9.24
C ASN A 748 22.42 -33.47 -8.59
N GLU A 749 22.26 -32.41 -7.80
CA GLU A 749 23.31 -31.84 -6.96
C GLU A 749 23.11 -32.31 -5.52
N ASN A 750 23.95 -33.21 -5.03
CA ASN A 750 23.87 -33.74 -3.67
C ASN A 750 22.42 -34.15 -3.27
N ASN A 751 21.75 -34.92 -4.14
CA ASN A 751 20.34 -35.34 -4.05
C ASN A 751 19.27 -34.24 -4.25
N THR A 752 19.66 -33.03 -4.65
CA THR A 752 18.73 -31.97 -5.08
C THR A 752 18.50 -32.09 -6.58
N PRO A 753 17.28 -32.43 -7.03
CA PRO A 753 17.01 -32.70 -8.43
C PRO A 753 16.70 -31.44 -9.24
N TYR A 754 17.32 -31.34 -10.42
CA TYR A 754 17.10 -30.33 -11.43
C TYR A 754 16.83 -30.96 -12.80
N ALA A 755 16.08 -30.27 -13.66
CA ALA A 755 15.64 -30.81 -14.96
C ALA A 755 15.81 -29.83 -16.11
N SER A 756 16.00 -30.31 -17.34
CA SER A 756 16.07 -29.42 -18.53
C SER A 756 14.77 -28.68 -18.86
N ALA A 757 13.66 -29.08 -18.24
CA ALA A 757 12.36 -28.43 -18.38
C ALA A 757 11.70 -28.22 -17.01
N PHE A 758 11.00 -27.09 -16.82
CA PHE A 758 10.28 -26.83 -15.58
C PHE A 758 9.11 -27.80 -15.40
N ALA A 759 9.13 -28.55 -14.31
CA ALA A 759 8.16 -29.62 -14.08
C ALA A 759 6.74 -29.12 -13.72
N ASP A 760 6.55 -27.84 -13.37
CA ASP A 760 5.24 -27.26 -12.99
C ASP A 760 4.43 -28.14 -12.01
N GLY A 761 5.10 -28.62 -10.96
CA GLY A 761 4.51 -29.51 -9.95
C GLY A 761 4.37 -30.98 -10.36
N LYS A 762 4.71 -31.36 -11.60
CA LYS A 762 4.74 -32.76 -12.09
C LYS A 762 5.97 -33.50 -11.56
N ARG A 763 5.91 -34.84 -11.60
CA ARG A 763 7.03 -35.72 -11.24
C ARG A 763 7.98 -35.84 -12.44
N PHE A 764 9.29 -35.99 -12.20
CA PHE A 764 10.31 -36.16 -13.26
C PHE A 764 9.94 -37.13 -14.39
N PRO A 765 9.37 -38.31 -14.08
CA PRO A 765 9.02 -39.28 -15.11
C PRO A 765 7.76 -38.97 -15.95
N ASP A 766 7.05 -37.88 -15.67
CA ASP A 766 5.87 -37.49 -16.44
C ASP A 766 6.29 -36.93 -17.80
N SER A 767 6.08 -37.70 -18.86
CA SER A 767 6.53 -37.34 -20.22
C SER A 767 5.74 -36.18 -20.86
N SER A 768 4.73 -35.62 -20.18
CA SER A 768 3.92 -34.49 -20.67
C SER A 768 4.66 -33.15 -20.63
N PHE A 769 5.75 -33.02 -19.85
CA PHE A 769 6.59 -31.81 -19.84
C PHE A 769 8.00 -32.03 -20.44
N TRP A 770 8.30 -33.24 -20.90
CA TRP A 770 9.55 -33.54 -21.61
C TRP A 770 9.60 -32.83 -22.96
N GLN A 771 10.81 -32.51 -23.40
CA GLN A 771 11.05 -31.69 -24.59
C GLN A 771 11.10 -32.56 -25.84
N THR A 772 10.68 -32.05 -26.99
CA THR A 772 10.85 -32.77 -28.26
C THR A 772 12.34 -32.83 -28.63
N LEU A 773 12.88 -34.02 -28.88
CA LEU A 773 14.24 -34.18 -29.39
C LEU A 773 14.25 -34.09 -30.93
N MET A 774 15.06 -33.17 -31.46
CA MET A 774 15.22 -32.93 -32.89
C MET A 774 16.61 -33.35 -33.39
N PHE A 775 16.64 -34.13 -34.47
CA PHE A 775 17.88 -34.49 -35.15
C PHE A 775 18.17 -33.48 -36.27
N SER A 776 18.78 -32.33 -35.94
CA SER A 776 18.97 -31.20 -36.88
C SER A 776 20.30 -30.48 -36.67
N THR A 777 20.69 -29.63 -37.63
CA THR A 777 21.93 -28.83 -37.62
C THR A 777 21.71 -27.37 -37.18
N GLN A 778 20.76 -27.11 -36.27
CA GLN A 778 20.55 -25.75 -35.75
C GLN A 778 21.80 -25.25 -35.01
N PRO A 779 22.05 -23.96 -34.82
CA PRO A 779 23.14 -23.50 -33.95
C PRO A 779 22.81 -23.72 -32.46
N ALA A 780 23.84 -23.85 -31.62
CA ALA A 780 23.69 -23.86 -30.17
C ALA A 780 23.16 -22.50 -29.67
N TRP A 781 22.38 -22.52 -28.59
CA TRP A 781 21.80 -21.31 -28.01
C TRP A 781 22.86 -20.47 -27.28
N GLN A 782 22.84 -19.15 -27.49
CA GLN A 782 23.67 -18.20 -26.74
C GLN A 782 22.84 -17.45 -25.67
N ALA A 783 23.52 -17.01 -24.62
CA ALA A 783 23.02 -16.18 -23.54
C ALA A 783 22.68 -14.78 -24.05
N ASP A 784 21.47 -14.31 -23.73
CA ASP A 784 21.10 -12.91 -23.90
C ASP A 784 21.19 -12.20 -22.56
N ILE A 785 21.90 -11.07 -22.52
CA ILE A 785 22.10 -10.25 -21.32
C ILE A 785 21.26 -8.98 -21.39
N LEU A 786 20.49 -8.72 -20.33
CA LEU A 786 19.74 -7.49 -20.13
C LEU A 786 20.24 -6.77 -18.88
N LEU A 787 20.70 -5.54 -19.04
CA LEU A 787 21.14 -4.69 -17.94
C LEU A 787 20.08 -3.62 -17.68
N ASN A 788 19.50 -3.53 -16.49
CA ASN A 788 18.49 -2.52 -16.20
C ASN A 788 18.76 -1.84 -14.86
N SER A 789 18.06 -0.75 -14.58
CA SER A 789 17.97 -0.16 -13.26
C SER A 789 16.48 -0.08 -12.97
N GLY A 790 16.02 -0.63 -11.84
CA GLY A 790 14.61 -0.61 -11.43
C GLY A 790 14.05 0.81 -11.30
N GLU A 791 13.61 1.22 -10.10
CA GLU A 791 13.24 2.62 -9.89
C GLU A 791 14.51 3.46 -9.65
N VAL A 792 14.63 4.60 -10.36
CA VAL A 792 15.68 5.60 -10.12
C VAL A 792 15.02 6.86 -9.56
N SER A 793 15.47 7.30 -8.39
CA SER A 793 15.00 8.55 -7.79
C SER A 793 16.13 9.57 -7.68
N LEU A 794 15.80 10.82 -8.01
CA LEU A 794 16.68 11.97 -7.88
C LEU A 794 16.09 12.91 -6.83
N LYS A 795 16.85 13.19 -5.77
CA LYS A 795 16.43 14.12 -4.71
C LYS A 795 17.59 15.01 -4.30
N ASP A 796 17.37 16.31 -4.30
CA ASP A 796 18.39 17.22 -3.78
C ASP A 796 18.53 17.06 -2.27
N GLN A 797 19.78 16.91 -1.82
CA GLN A 797 20.15 16.72 -0.43
C GLN A 797 21.33 17.62 -0.10
N THR A 798 21.21 18.36 1.01
CA THR A 798 22.29 19.22 1.50
C THR A 798 23.33 18.38 2.24
N HIS A 799 24.60 18.60 1.90
CA HIS A 799 25.79 17.99 2.52
C HIS A 799 26.82 19.06 2.89
N ALA A 800 27.95 18.64 3.47
CA ALA A 800 28.94 19.55 4.08
C ALA A 800 29.51 20.62 3.12
N THR A 801 29.47 20.39 1.81
CA THR A 801 30.07 21.25 0.77
C THR A 801 29.04 21.98 -0.09
N GLY A 802 27.74 21.74 0.08
CA GLY A 802 26.69 22.34 -0.75
C GLY A 802 25.40 21.53 -0.80
N THR A 803 24.61 21.74 -1.86
CA THR A 803 23.42 20.93 -2.16
C THR A 803 23.64 20.20 -3.48
N GLY A 804 23.60 18.87 -3.40
CA GLY A 804 23.78 18.00 -4.54
C GLY A 804 22.69 16.95 -4.64
N THR A 805 22.57 16.32 -5.81
CA THR A 805 21.52 15.31 -6.03
C THR A 805 21.93 13.96 -5.46
N LEU A 806 21.12 13.41 -4.55
CA LEU A 806 21.17 12.00 -4.17
C LEU A 806 20.49 11.17 -5.26
N VAL A 807 21.26 10.35 -5.96
CA VAL A 807 20.77 9.36 -6.93
C VAL A 807 20.57 8.05 -6.21
N THR A 808 19.33 7.56 -6.13
CA THR A 808 19.05 6.20 -5.64
C THR A 808 18.69 5.30 -6.81
N LEU A 809 19.36 4.15 -6.95
CA LEU A 809 19.18 3.21 -8.05
C LEU A 809 19.24 1.75 -7.59
N GLN A 810 18.60 0.84 -8.33
CA GLN A 810 18.70 -0.60 -8.09
C GLN A 810 19.05 -1.33 -9.40
N PRO A 811 20.35 -1.42 -9.75
CA PRO A 811 20.78 -2.02 -11.01
C PRO A 811 20.54 -3.54 -10.99
N ARG A 812 20.25 -4.10 -12.16
CA ARG A 812 19.97 -5.52 -12.37
C ARG A 812 20.73 -6.02 -13.60
N LEU A 813 21.30 -7.21 -13.48
CA LEU A 813 21.84 -7.99 -14.58
C LEU A 813 20.96 -9.23 -14.72
N GLU A 814 20.32 -9.38 -15.87
CA GLU A 814 19.40 -10.48 -16.17
C GLU A 814 19.92 -11.25 -17.38
N THR A 815 19.76 -12.58 -17.39
CA THR A 815 20.31 -13.47 -18.42
C THR A 815 19.35 -14.60 -18.75
N THR A 816 19.38 -15.09 -20.00
CA THR A 816 18.61 -16.29 -20.39
C THR A 816 19.26 -17.59 -19.93
N SER A 817 20.57 -17.61 -19.71
CA SER A 817 21.34 -18.78 -19.28
C SER A 817 22.37 -18.44 -18.20
N PRO A 818 22.84 -19.42 -17.41
CA PRO A 818 23.91 -19.18 -16.45
C PRO A 818 25.17 -18.67 -17.16
N ILE A 819 25.73 -17.56 -16.67
CA ILE A 819 26.97 -16.97 -17.20
C ILE A 819 27.95 -16.64 -16.07
N PHE A 820 29.25 -16.65 -16.37
CA PHE A 820 30.26 -16.17 -15.43
C PHE A 820 30.46 -14.67 -15.64
N VAL A 821 30.07 -13.85 -14.66
CA VAL A 821 30.30 -12.40 -14.69
C VAL A 821 31.66 -12.13 -14.07
N LYS A 822 32.60 -11.64 -14.89
CA LYS A 822 33.90 -11.15 -14.42
C LYS A 822 33.73 -9.85 -13.67
N SER A 823 32.98 -8.91 -14.24
CA SER A 823 32.66 -7.64 -13.60
C SER A 823 31.32 -7.10 -14.08
N PHE A 824 30.58 -6.46 -13.18
CA PHE A 824 29.41 -5.64 -13.49
C PHE A 824 29.55 -4.31 -12.77
N THR A 825 29.51 -3.21 -13.52
CA THR A 825 29.78 -1.86 -13.02
C THR A 825 28.71 -0.85 -13.45
N ALA A 826 28.62 0.25 -12.72
CA ALA A 826 27.81 1.41 -13.07
C ALA A 826 28.62 2.70 -12.95
N ILE A 827 28.36 3.67 -13.82
CA ILE A 827 28.89 5.03 -13.70
C ILE A 827 27.80 6.06 -14.03
N ILE A 828 27.71 7.11 -13.22
CA ILE A 828 26.78 8.22 -13.43
C ILE A 828 27.51 9.32 -14.19
N ARG A 829 26.87 9.83 -15.24
CA ARG A 829 27.39 10.85 -16.16
C ARG A 829 26.38 11.97 -16.36
N ASP A 830 26.85 13.12 -16.81
CA ASP A 830 26.01 14.22 -17.27
C ASP A 830 25.59 14.06 -18.74
N ALA A 831 24.95 15.10 -19.29
CA ALA A 831 24.47 15.11 -20.68
C ALA A 831 25.59 15.15 -21.72
N ASP A 832 26.78 15.62 -21.34
CA ASP A 832 27.96 15.75 -22.20
C ASP A 832 28.89 14.53 -22.07
N GLY A 833 28.55 13.57 -21.23
CA GLY A 833 29.28 12.32 -21.01
C GLY A 833 30.35 12.39 -19.92
N GLN A 834 30.49 13.52 -19.21
CA GLN A 834 31.42 13.64 -18.10
C GLN A 834 30.94 12.81 -16.90
N ALA A 835 31.86 12.13 -16.24
CA ALA A 835 31.56 11.34 -15.06
C ALA A 835 31.20 12.24 -13.87
N LEU A 836 30.04 12.01 -13.27
CA LEU A 836 29.55 12.66 -12.06
C LEU A 836 29.77 11.81 -10.81
N SER A 837 30.06 10.52 -10.99
CA SER A 837 30.41 9.60 -9.91
C SER A 837 31.70 8.87 -10.20
N GLU A 838 32.32 8.32 -9.15
CA GLU A 838 33.29 7.25 -9.32
C GLU A 838 32.63 6.00 -9.95
N LEU A 839 33.46 5.10 -10.47
CA LEU A 839 33.00 3.83 -11.01
C LEU A 839 32.49 2.93 -9.87
N LEU A 840 31.22 2.58 -9.92
CA LEU A 840 30.58 1.74 -8.91
C LEU A 840 30.76 0.27 -9.29
N GLN A 841 31.52 -0.47 -8.49
CA GLN A 841 31.62 -1.93 -8.63
C GLN A 841 30.38 -2.60 -8.04
N LEU A 842 29.56 -3.23 -8.88
CA LEU A 842 28.30 -3.85 -8.46
C LEU A 842 28.49 -5.31 -8.04
N THR A 843 29.14 -6.11 -8.88
CA THR A 843 29.55 -7.50 -8.58
C THR A 843 30.73 -7.93 -9.45
N GLU A 844 31.48 -8.95 -9.02
CA GLU A 844 32.62 -9.50 -9.76
C GLU A 844 32.81 -11.00 -9.50
N ASN A 845 33.52 -11.67 -10.42
CA ASN A 845 33.96 -13.07 -10.33
C ASN A 845 32.88 -14.05 -9.84
N ARG A 846 31.68 -13.97 -10.42
CA ARG A 846 30.51 -14.71 -9.93
C ARG A 846 29.67 -15.29 -11.05
N PHE A 847 29.18 -16.50 -10.85
CA PHE A 847 28.14 -17.06 -11.70
C PHE A 847 26.78 -16.42 -11.40
N VAL A 848 26.12 -15.92 -12.46
CA VAL A 848 24.75 -15.42 -12.40
C VAL A 848 23.85 -16.40 -13.13
N PRO A 849 22.94 -17.11 -12.43
CA PRO A 849 22.08 -18.12 -13.05
C PRO A 849 20.99 -17.50 -13.93
N LEU A 850 20.30 -16.48 -13.44
CA LEU A 850 19.19 -15.81 -14.15
C LEU A 850 19.16 -14.30 -13.93
N CYS A 851 19.36 -13.89 -12.70
CA CYS A 851 19.32 -12.50 -12.32
C CYS A 851 20.31 -12.25 -11.20
N TRP A 852 20.92 -11.07 -11.22
CA TRP A 852 21.61 -10.48 -10.11
C TRP A 852 21.07 -9.07 -9.88
N SER A 853 20.82 -8.73 -8.63
CA SER A 853 20.45 -7.38 -8.18
C SER A 853 20.96 -7.16 -6.75
N PRO A 854 21.24 -5.92 -6.32
CA PRO A 854 21.59 -5.67 -4.94
C PRO A 854 20.38 -5.83 -4.02
N ASP A 855 20.64 -6.30 -2.79
CA ASP A 855 19.62 -6.54 -1.75
C ASP A 855 18.84 -5.27 -1.37
N ALA A 856 19.46 -4.09 -1.53
CA ALA A 856 18.84 -2.78 -1.30
C ALA A 856 19.24 -1.78 -2.40
N PRO A 857 18.44 -0.72 -2.64
CA PRO A 857 18.82 0.37 -3.54
C PRO A 857 20.13 1.04 -3.10
N LEU A 858 20.99 1.34 -4.07
CA LEU A 858 22.26 2.03 -3.90
C LEU A 858 22.03 3.54 -3.97
N GLY A 859 22.53 4.28 -2.98
CA GLY A 859 22.52 5.74 -2.95
C GLY A 859 23.89 6.31 -3.34
N VAL A 860 23.92 7.20 -4.32
CA VAL A 860 25.12 7.91 -4.79
C VAL A 860 24.86 9.40 -4.64
N GLN A 861 25.58 10.04 -3.71
CA GLN A 861 25.50 11.49 -3.52
C GLN A 861 26.41 12.17 -4.54
N LEU A 862 25.82 13.04 -5.37
CA LEU A 862 26.57 13.91 -6.28
C LEU A 862 26.90 15.24 -5.61
N ASP A 863 27.95 15.92 -6.06
CA ASP A 863 28.43 17.17 -5.47
C ASP A 863 27.54 18.39 -5.76
N VAL A 864 26.88 18.40 -6.93
CA VAL A 864 26.00 19.48 -7.36
C VAL A 864 24.63 18.95 -7.76
N SER A 865 23.66 19.85 -7.83
CA SER A 865 22.27 19.48 -8.18
C SER A 865 22.13 19.29 -9.68
N HIS A 866 21.60 18.14 -10.10
CA HIS A 866 21.41 17.79 -11.51
C HIS A 866 19.92 17.55 -11.81
N PRO A 867 19.35 18.22 -12.83
CA PRO A 867 17.95 18.03 -13.20
C PRO A 867 17.68 16.64 -13.83
N GLY A 868 18.72 15.96 -14.32
CA GLY A 868 18.71 14.60 -14.82
C GLY A 868 20.14 14.07 -15.00
N ILE A 869 20.26 12.75 -15.15
CA ILE A 869 21.54 12.03 -15.21
C ILE A 869 21.51 10.93 -16.27
N VAL A 870 22.69 10.55 -16.73
CA VAL A 870 22.97 9.39 -17.57
C VAL A 870 23.62 8.32 -16.72
N MET A 871 23.19 7.07 -16.83
CA MET A 871 23.77 5.93 -16.11
C MET A 871 24.24 4.88 -17.10
N GLU A 872 25.52 4.57 -17.08
CA GLU A 872 26.11 3.54 -17.94
C GLU A 872 26.38 2.28 -17.12
N LEU A 873 25.75 1.19 -17.52
CA LEU A 873 25.90 -0.14 -16.94
C LEU A 873 26.77 -0.99 -17.86
N THR A 874 27.82 -1.61 -17.32
CA THR A 874 28.74 -2.45 -18.11
C THR A 874 28.95 -3.80 -17.43
N ALA A 875 28.66 -4.88 -18.16
CA ALA A 875 28.91 -6.26 -17.71
C ALA A 875 29.92 -6.95 -18.62
N ALA A 876 31.06 -7.36 -18.06
CA ALA A 876 32.01 -8.27 -18.70
C ALA A 876 31.73 -9.69 -18.21
N TYR A 877 31.49 -10.62 -19.14
CA TYR A 877 31.08 -11.98 -18.82
C TYR A 877 31.71 -13.01 -19.76
N GLN A 878 31.73 -14.27 -19.35
CA GLN A 878 32.23 -15.40 -20.12
C GLN A 878 31.09 -16.39 -20.38
N GLU A 879 31.00 -16.84 -21.64
CA GLU A 879 30.08 -17.86 -22.10
C GLU A 879 30.84 -18.84 -23.02
N ASP A 880 30.75 -20.14 -22.75
CA ASP A 880 31.44 -21.20 -23.53
C ASP A 880 32.95 -20.95 -23.69
N GLY A 881 33.58 -20.42 -22.63
CA GLY A 881 34.99 -20.05 -22.66
C GLY A 881 35.30 -18.72 -23.38
N VAL A 882 34.34 -18.11 -24.07
CA VAL A 882 34.51 -16.85 -24.81
C VAL A 882 34.12 -15.65 -23.95
N GLU A 883 35.00 -14.66 -23.89
CA GLU A 883 34.72 -13.39 -23.21
C GLU A 883 33.87 -12.46 -24.08
N LYS A 884 32.85 -11.87 -23.45
CA LYS A 884 31.88 -10.97 -24.06
C LYS A 884 31.65 -9.77 -23.14
N GLN A 885 31.15 -8.68 -23.72
CA GLN A 885 30.80 -7.46 -23.00
C GLN A 885 29.40 -7.00 -23.40
N ALA A 886 28.61 -6.60 -22.41
CA ALA A 886 27.33 -5.92 -22.59
C ALA A 886 27.41 -4.53 -21.95
N VAL A 887 26.94 -3.51 -22.66
CA VAL A 887 26.87 -2.13 -22.19
C VAL A 887 25.44 -1.61 -22.41
N ARG A 888 24.87 -0.92 -21.42
CA ARG A 888 23.59 -0.25 -21.52
C ARG A 888 23.63 1.12 -20.87
N THR A 889 23.13 2.12 -21.59
CA THR A 889 22.96 3.47 -21.06
C THR A 889 21.49 3.71 -20.71
N LEU A 890 21.23 4.20 -19.51
CA LEU A 890 19.92 4.55 -18.97
C LEU A 890 19.87 6.04 -18.63
N PHE A 891 18.68 6.62 -18.61
CA PHE A 891 18.48 8.05 -18.35
C PHE A 891 17.42 8.26 -17.28
N ALA A 892 17.64 9.21 -16.38
CA ALA A 892 16.68 9.58 -15.34
C ALA A 892 16.59 11.10 -15.18
N GLY A 893 15.40 11.60 -14.83
CA GLY A 893 15.15 13.03 -14.66
C GLY A 893 14.89 13.78 -15.98
N LYS A 894 15.06 15.10 -15.96
CA LYS A 894 14.85 16.01 -17.10
C LYS A 894 16.15 16.19 -17.87
N ILE A 895 16.47 15.22 -18.73
CA ILE A 895 17.67 15.24 -19.58
C ILE A 895 17.28 14.95 -21.04
N ALA A 896 17.88 15.69 -21.99
CA ALA A 896 17.66 15.52 -23.41
C ALA A 896 19.01 15.37 -24.10
N LEU A 897 19.22 14.27 -24.83
CA LEU A 897 20.52 13.92 -25.40
C LEU A 897 20.46 13.86 -26.91
N ARG A 898 21.52 14.34 -27.55
CA ARG A 898 21.73 14.16 -28.99
C ARG A 898 22.01 12.69 -29.27
N GLY A 899 21.32 12.12 -30.25
CA GLY A 899 21.60 10.78 -30.75
C GLY A 899 22.62 10.79 -31.89
N THR A 900 22.99 9.60 -32.37
CA THR A 900 23.79 9.44 -33.60
C THR A 900 23.03 10.05 -34.78
N PRO A 901 23.65 10.94 -35.58
CA PRO A 901 23.02 11.44 -36.79
C PRO A 901 22.60 10.28 -37.71
N LEU A 902 21.48 10.46 -38.41
CA LEU A 902 21.06 9.49 -39.44
C LEU A 902 22.12 9.42 -40.56
N PRO A 903 22.12 8.36 -41.40
CA PRO A 903 23.07 8.24 -42.51
C PRO A 903 23.11 9.44 -43.47
N ASP A 904 22.03 10.22 -43.53
CA ASP A 904 21.94 11.45 -44.33
C ASP A 904 22.33 12.73 -43.56
N GLY A 905 22.93 12.59 -42.38
CA GLY A 905 23.39 13.68 -41.52
C GLY A 905 22.30 14.37 -40.69
N ALA A 906 21.05 13.93 -40.78
CA ALA A 906 19.96 14.55 -40.03
C ALA A 906 20.13 14.35 -38.51
N PRO A 907 19.90 15.39 -37.69
CA PRO A 907 20.05 15.27 -36.24
C PRO A 907 18.98 14.36 -35.64
N THR A 908 19.37 13.63 -34.58
CA THR A 908 18.48 12.74 -33.84
C THR A 908 18.55 13.04 -32.34
N MET A 909 17.54 12.57 -31.60
CA MET A 909 17.48 12.61 -30.14
C MET A 909 17.51 11.18 -29.61
N ARG A 910 18.24 10.95 -28.53
CA ARG A 910 18.18 9.69 -27.78
C ARG A 910 16.84 9.58 -27.06
N THR A 911 16.25 8.40 -27.04
CA THR A 911 14.99 8.15 -26.33
C THR A 911 15.22 7.86 -24.83
N PRO A 912 14.27 8.22 -23.94
CA PRO A 912 13.02 8.94 -24.21
C PRO A 912 13.20 10.47 -24.27
N PHE A 913 12.23 11.17 -24.88
CA PHE A 913 12.12 12.64 -24.75
C PHE A 913 10.66 13.10 -24.92
N ILE A 914 10.35 14.29 -24.38
CA ILE A 914 9.02 14.91 -24.48
C ILE A 914 9.06 16.09 -25.44
N ARG A 915 7.98 16.24 -26.20
CA ARG A 915 7.71 17.36 -27.10
C ARG A 915 6.48 18.14 -26.64
N SER A 916 6.56 19.47 -26.72
CA SER A 916 5.51 20.39 -26.26
C SER A 916 4.31 20.49 -27.20
N GLU A 917 4.47 20.01 -28.44
CA GLU A 917 3.39 19.85 -29.40
C GLU A 917 2.24 19.03 -28.81
N LYS A 918 1.04 19.25 -29.34
CA LYS A 918 -0.19 18.63 -28.87
C LYS A 918 -0.88 17.95 -30.05
N LEU A 919 -1.35 16.72 -29.84
CA LEU A 919 -2.15 15.98 -30.80
C LEU A 919 -3.52 15.64 -30.21
N THR A 920 -4.55 15.59 -31.06
CA THR A 920 -5.89 15.11 -30.70
C THR A 920 -6.20 13.81 -31.43
N GLN A 921 -7.19 13.06 -30.96
CA GLN A 921 -7.60 11.81 -31.63
C GLN A 921 -8.48 12.05 -32.86
N LYS A 922 -8.91 13.29 -33.14
CA LYS A 922 -9.85 13.59 -34.25
C LYS A 922 -9.25 13.31 -35.62
N GLN A 923 -8.13 13.93 -35.94
CA GLN A 923 -7.46 13.78 -37.23
C GLN A 923 -6.01 14.23 -37.11
N GLY A 924 -5.10 13.57 -37.82
CA GLY A 924 -3.70 13.99 -37.87
C GLY A 924 -2.79 13.00 -38.58
N ALA A 925 -1.52 13.38 -38.67
CA ALA A 925 -0.43 12.51 -39.12
C ALA A 925 0.85 12.76 -38.33
N LEU A 926 1.62 11.70 -38.12
CA LEU A 926 2.91 11.71 -37.43
C LEU A 926 3.89 10.86 -38.24
N SER A 927 5.08 11.39 -38.51
CA SER A 927 6.19 10.57 -39.02
C SER A 927 7.49 10.86 -38.29
N PHE A 928 8.33 9.85 -38.18
CA PHE A 928 9.68 9.94 -37.61
C PHE A 928 10.53 8.78 -38.08
N THR A 929 11.85 8.96 -38.08
CA THR A 929 12.81 7.87 -38.27
C THR A 929 13.21 7.33 -36.91
N PHE A 930 13.14 6.03 -36.73
CA PHE A 930 13.60 5.33 -35.54
C PHE A 930 14.79 4.42 -35.91
N GLN A 931 15.89 4.58 -35.18
CA GLN A 931 17.03 3.68 -35.26
C GLN A 931 17.25 3.06 -33.87
N PRO A 932 17.04 1.75 -33.70
CA PRO A 932 17.20 1.10 -32.41
C PRO A 932 18.69 1.01 -32.01
N ASP A 933 18.94 1.11 -30.70
CA ASP A 933 20.27 0.93 -30.12
C ASP A 933 20.54 -0.53 -29.77
N TRP A 934 19.51 -1.37 -29.77
CA TRP A 934 19.69 -2.79 -29.52
C TRP A 934 20.35 -3.46 -30.74
N ASN A 935 21.39 -4.22 -30.47
CA ASN A 935 21.75 -5.32 -31.36
C ASN A 935 20.59 -6.32 -31.28
N PHE A 936 19.85 -6.51 -32.37
CA PHE A 936 18.98 -7.69 -32.53
C PHE A 936 19.79 -8.93 -32.17
N SER A 937 19.64 -9.44 -30.94
CA SER A 937 19.71 -10.87 -30.73
C SER A 937 18.50 -11.45 -31.45
N GLN A 938 18.62 -12.67 -31.98
CA GLN A 938 17.49 -13.36 -32.59
C GLN A 938 16.32 -13.59 -31.60
N PHE A 939 16.49 -13.26 -30.32
CA PHE A 939 15.62 -13.68 -29.22
C PHE A 939 15.30 -12.57 -28.21
N ALA A 940 15.32 -11.29 -28.61
CA ALA A 940 14.94 -10.17 -27.76
C ALA A 940 13.65 -10.47 -26.94
N PRO A 941 13.63 -10.17 -25.62
CA PRO A 941 12.53 -10.54 -24.76
C PRO A 941 11.19 -10.00 -25.29
N PRO A 942 10.06 -10.71 -25.09
CA PRO A 942 8.78 -10.42 -25.75
C PRO A 942 8.09 -9.12 -25.30
N VAL A 943 8.81 -8.21 -24.66
CA VAL A 943 8.28 -6.96 -24.11
C VAL A 943 8.01 -5.95 -25.23
N HIS A 944 6.88 -5.26 -25.17
CA HIS A 944 6.56 -4.19 -26.10
C HIS A 944 7.53 -3.02 -25.92
N LYS A 945 7.93 -2.40 -27.03
CA LYS A 945 8.76 -1.20 -27.07
C LYS A 945 7.89 -0.01 -27.48
N CYS A 946 7.69 0.96 -26.59
CA CYS A 946 6.86 2.13 -26.86
C CYS A 946 7.66 3.20 -27.61
N LEU A 947 7.40 3.37 -28.90
CA LEU A 947 8.08 4.37 -29.73
C LEU A 947 7.46 5.76 -29.60
N PHE A 948 6.15 5.80 -29.32
CA PHE A 948 5.40 7.04 -29.19
C PHE A 948 4.19 6.85 -28.29
N HIS A 949 3.93 7.84 -27.44
CA HIS A 949 2.76 7.90 -26.57
C HIS A 949 2.23 9.34 -26.45
N ALA A 950 0.92 9.50 -26.58
CA ALA A 950 0.19 10.71 -26.17
C ALA A 950 -1.03 10.30 -25.35
N GLY A 951 -1.12 10.79 -24.11
CA GLY A 951 -2.17 10.39 -23.17
C GLY A 951 -2.04 11.07 -21.79
N PRO A 952 -2.95 10.81 -20.84
CA PRO A 952 -2.90 11.38 -19.50
C PRO A 952 -1.57 11.06 -18.80
N GLN A 953 -1.08 11.93 -17.92
CA GLN A 953 0.16 11.69 -17.19
C GLN A 953 -0.02 10.52 -16.23
N LEU A 954 0.83 9.51 -16.36
CA LEU A 954 0.79 8.28 -15.58
C LEU A 954 1.88 8.30 -14.49
N LYS A 955 1.59 7.63 -13.37
CA LYS A 955 2.65 7.26 -12.41
C LYS A 955 3.37 6.01 -12.94
N PRO A 956 4.66 5.81 -12.64
CA PRO A 956 5.35 4.56 -12.92
C PRO A 956 4.52 3.34 -12.50
N GLY A 957 4.45 2.33 -13.36
CA GLY A 957 3.68 1.10 -13.14
C GLY A 957 2.15 1.23 -13.22
N ASN A 958 1.60 2.42 -13.48
CA ASN A 958 0.16 2.65 -13.62
C ASN A 958 -0.20 3.00 -15.07
N PHE A 959 -0.18 2.01 -15.96
CA PHE A 959 -0.61 2.22 -17.33
C PHE A 959 -2.14 2.27 -17.46
N ASN A 960 -2.68 3.36 -18.01
CA ASN A 960 -4.10 3.51 -18.30
C ASN A 960 -4.32 3.71 -19.80
N TRP A 961 -4.99 2.73 -20.41
CA TRP A 961 -5.35 2.77 -21.82
C TRP A 961 -6.36 3.86 -22.20
N ARG A 962 -7.02 4.53 -21.24
CA ARG A 962 -8.02 5.55 -21.55
C ARG A 962 -7.39 6.80 -22.16
N SER A 963 -8.00 7.32 -23.23
CA SER A 963 -7.60 8.56 -23.89
C SER A 963 -6.14 8.56 -24.38
N ALA A 964 -5.68 7.44 -24.92
CA ALA A 964 -4.28 7.22 -25.30
C ALA A 964 -4.10 6.98 -26.80
N MET A 965 -2.98 7.46 -27.34
CA MET A 965 -2.46 7.21 -28.69
C MET A 965 -1.05 6.62 -28.57
N LEU A 966 -0.80 5.48 -29.22
CA LEU A 966 0.43 4.71 -29.03
C LEU A 966 0.98 4.18 -30.35
N ILE A 967 2.30 4.24 -30.52
CA ILE A 967 3.04 3.42 -31.50
C ILE A 967 3.95 2.48 -30.73
N ARG A 968 3.75 1.18 -30.90
CA ARG A 968 4.51 0.14 -30.19
C ARG A 968 5.12 -0.84 -31.18
N TYR A 969 6.33 -1.28 -30.90
CA TYR A 969 6.95 -2.39 -31.59
C TYR A 969 6.87 -3.65 -30.71
N HIS A 970 6.47 -4.78 -31.28
CA HIS A 970 6.50 -6.07 -30.62
C HIS A 970 7.60 -6.95 -31.25
N PRO A 971 8.71 -7.19 -30.52
CA PRO A 971 9.85 -7.94 -31.06
C PRO A 971 9.50 -9.34 -31.53
N ARG A 972 8.74 -10.11 -30.73
CA ARG A 972 8.24 -11.47 -31.06
C ARG A 972 7.59 -11.58 -32.44
N PHE A 973 6.74 -10.62 -32.78
CA PHE A 973 6.00 -10.64 -34.04
C PHE A 973 6.64 -9.75 -35.09
N GLN A 974 7.77 -9.09 -34.80
CA GLN A 974 8.39 -8.06 -35.62
C GLN A 974 7.36 -7.08 -36.20
N ARG A 975 6.38 -6.71 -35.38
CA ARG A 975 5.17 -6.03 -35.83
C ARG A 975 5.01 -4.74 -35.05
N PHE A 976 4.71 -3.67 -35.77
CA PHE A 976 4.38 -2.39 -35.16
C PHE A 976 2.87 -2.27 -35.06
N TYR A 977 2.42 -1.61 -33.99
CA TYR A 977 1.03 -1.36 -33.68
C TYR A 977 0.85 0.13 -33.51
N PHE A 978 -0.07 0.70 -34.27
CA PHE A 978 -0.60 2.03 -34.02
C PHE A 978 -1.98 1.88 -33.37
N THR A 979 -2.15 2.42 -32.17
CA THR A 979 -3.33 2.22 -31.33
C THR A 979 -3.93 3.56 -30.90
N LEU A 980 -5.25 3.67 -30.98
CA LEU A 980 -6.04 4.79 -30.45
C LEU A 980 -7.11 4.27 -29.50
N THR A 981 -7.18 4.83 -28.29
CA THR A 981 -8.18 4.44 -27.29
C THR A 981 -8.84 5.66 -26.67
N ASN A 982 -10.18 5.69 -26.61
CA ASN A 982 -10.93 6.83 -26.07
C ASN A 982 -11.25 6.67 -24.56
N LYS A 983 -11.97 7.65 -23.97
CA LYS A 983 -12.29 7.72 -22.54
C LYS A 983 -13.12 6.54 -22.01
N VAL A 984 -13.92 5.90 -22.87
CA VAL A 984 -14.76 4.73 -22.54
C VAL A 984 -14.05 3.39 -22.81
N ARG A 985 -12.77 3.41 -23.20
CA ARG A 985 -11.94 2.24 -23.54
C ARG A 985 -12.34 1.51 -24.82
N ASN A 986 -12.91 2.21 -25.78
CA ASN A 986 -12.98 1.68 -27.15
C ASN A 986 -11.61 1.86 -27.79
N THR A 987 -11.05 0.79 -28.36
CA THR A 987 -9.69 0.76 -28.91
C THR A 987 -9.71 0.38 -30.38
N LEU A 988 -8.99 1.16 -31.19
CA LEU A 988 -8.73 0.93 -32.61
C LEU A 988 -7.25 0.67 -32.85
N ILE A 989 -6.96 -0.29 -33.74
CA ILE A 989 -5.60 -0.72 -34.02
C ILE A 989 -5.40 -0.94 -35.51
N VAL A 990 -4.27 -0.46 -36.03
CA VAL A 990 -3.66 -0.98 -37.25
C VAL A 990 -2.29 -1.53 -36.91
N SER A 991 -1.90 -2.63 -37.58
CA SER A 991 -0.62 -3.28 -37.32
C SER A 991 -0.01 -3.81 -38.59
N GLY A 992 1.31 -3.67 -38.74
CA GLY A 992 2.04 -4.05 -39.94
C GLY A 992 3.48 -4.43 -39.64
N ARG A 993 4.14 -5.09 -40.61
CA ARG A 993 5.56 -5.42 -40.55
C ARG A 993 6.28 -4.69 -41.69
N PRO A 994 7.47 -4.12 -41.46
CA PRO A 994 8.29 -3.59 -42.55
C PRO A 994 8.85 -4.75 -43.37
N GLU A 995 8.83 -4.62 -44.70
CA GLU A 995 9.48 -5.57 -45.59
C GLU A 995 11.01 -5.39 -45.53
N ASN A 996 11.75 -6.50 -45.44
CA ASN A 996 13.22 -6.54 -45.50
C ASN A 996 13.97 -5.66 -44.47
N TRP A 997 13.35 -5.33 -43.34
CA TRP A 997 14.04 -4.62 -42.27
C TRP A 997 14.90 -5.59 -41.44
N ASP A 998 16.19 -5.31 -41.34
CA ASP A 998 17.17 -6.08 -40.56
C ASP A 998 17.04 -5.87 -39.04
N GLY A 999 16.15 -4.99 -38.60
CA GLY A 999 15.93 -4.66 -37.21
C GLY A 999 16.94 -3.68 -36.60
N LYS A 1000 17.95 -3.23 -37.35
CA LYS A 1000 19.02 -2.35 -36.85
C LYS A 1000 19.15 -1.07 -37.66
N SER A 1001 18.85 -1.14 -38.95
CA SER A 1001 18.89 -0.02 -39.86
C SER A 1001 17.81 1.03 -39.51
N PRO A 1002 18.06 2.32 -39.75
CA PRO A 1002 17.05 3.37 -39.58
C PRO A 1002 15.77 3.06 -40.35
N LEU A 1003 14.62 3.14 -39.68
CA LEU A 1003 13.30 2.89 -40.25
C LEU A 1003 12.45 4.15 -40.18
N GLU A 1004 11.97 4.65 -41.32
CA GLU A 1004 10.96 5.71 -41.32
C GLU A 1004 9.59 5.10 -41.02
N ILE A 1005 8.97 5.58 -39.95
CA ILE A 1005 7.64 5.17 -39.49
C ILE A 1005 6.71 6.36 -39.67
N ALA A 1006 5.58 6.17 -40.35
CA ALA A 1006 4.54 7.17 -40.43
C ALA A 1006 3.17 6.57 -40.12
N VAL A 1007 2.33 7.37 -39.46
CA VAL A 1007 0.94 7.04 -39.17
C VAL A 1007 0.04 8.20 -39.56
N SER A 1008 -1.18 7.89 -39.98
CA SER A 1008 -2.25 8.87 -40.18
C SER A 1008 -3.56 8.35 -39.61
N TRP A 1009 -4.43 9.27 -39.17
CA TRP A 1009 -5.76 8.93 -38.67
C TRP A 1009 -6.79 10.01 -39.01
N ASN A 1010 -8.03 9.59 -39.20
CA ASN A 1010 -9.20 10.45 -39.29
C ASN A 1010 -10.42 9.72 -38.67
N MET A 1011 -10.94 10.29 -37.58
CA MET A 1011 -12.06 9.78 -36.80
C MET A 1011 -13.35 10.59 -37.01
N THR A 1012 -13.34 11.58 -37.92
CA THR A 1012 -14.47 12.49 -38.14
C THR A 1012 -15.58 11.89 -39.01
N GLY A 1013 -15.24 10.95 -39.90
CA GLY A 1013 -16.17 10.27 -40.80
C GLY A 1013 -17.04 9.20 -40.12
N GLU A 1014 -17.96 8.61 -40.90
CA GLU A 1014 -18.81 7.49 -40.43
C GLU A 1014 -18.02 6.24 -40.08
N LYS A 1015 -16.94 5.98 -40.84
CA LYS A 1015 -15.99 4.90 -40.57
C LYS A 1015 -14.64 5.50 -40.16
N PRO A 1016 -14.02 5.02 -39.07
CA PRO A 1016 -12.70 5.48 -38.68
C PRO A 1016 -11.66 5.05 -39.72
N GLN A 1017 -10.69 5.92 -40.00
CA GLN A 1017 -9.57 5.66 -40.89
C GLN A 1017 -8.26 5.75 -40.10
N MET A 1018 -7.41 4.75 -40.23
CA MET A 1018 -6.04 4.75 -39.70
C MET A 1018 -5.14 4.08 -40.71
N ALA A 1019 -3.92 4.56 -40.89
CA ALA A 1019 -2.91 3.91 -41.72
C ALA A 1019 -1.52 3.95 -41.07
N LEU A 1020 -0.73 2.93 -41.36
CA LEU A 1020 0.66 2.75 -40.93
C LEU A 1020 1.54 2.54 -42.17
N PHE A 1021 2.65 3.26 -42.22
CA PHE A 1021 3.60 3.25 -43.32
C PHE A 1021 5.02 3.01 -42.81
N PHE A 1022 5.82 2.34 -43.64
CA PHE A 1022 7.26 2.17 -43.45
C PHE A 1022 7.99 2.64 -44.71
N ASN A 1023 8.97 3.54 -44.57
CA ASN A 1023 9.74 4.08 -45.71
C ASN A 1023 8.85 4.57 -46.87
N GLY A 1024 7.72 5.21 -46.54
CA GLY A 1024 6.73 5.68 -47.51
C GLY A 1024 5.76 4.63 -48.07
N ILE A 1025 6.00 3.33 -47.82
CA ILE A 1025 5.16 2.23 -48.28
C ILE A 1025 4.06 1.94 -47.24
N LYS A 1026 2.81 1.88 -47.68
CA LYS A 1026 1.66 1.60 -46.80
C LYS A 1026 1.64 0.13 -46.40
N ALA A 1027 1.74 -0.15 -45.10
CA ALA A 1027 1.79 -1.50 -44.55
C ALA A 1027 0.44 -2.01 -44.02
N ALA A 1028 -0.42 -1.12 -43.53
CA ALA A 1028 -1.77 -1.45 -43.06
C ALA A 1028 -2.67 -0.20 -43.05
N ASP A 1029 -3.94 -0.33 -43.43
CA ASP A 1029 -4.94 0.75 -43.38
C ASP A 1029 -6.36 0.30 -42.97
N THR A 1030 -6.51 -0.92 -42.47
CA THR A 1030 -7.79 -1.45 -42.00
C THR A 1030 -7.83 -1.47 -40.47
N PRO A 1031 -8.50 -0.50 -39.80
CA PRO A 1031 -8.57 -0.46 -38.35
C PRO A 1031 -9.42 -1.60 -37.79
N LYS A 1032 -8.93 -2.24 -36.72
CA LYS A 1032 -9.57 -3.36 -36.03
C LYS A 1032 -9.77 -3.06 -34.55
N THR A 1033 -10.75 -3.71 -33.93
CA THR A 1033 -10.86 -3.75 -32.46
C THR A 1033 -9.87 -4.76 -31.87
N TRP A 1034 -9.64 -4.70 -30.55
CA TRP A 1034 -8.72 -5.64 -29.88
C TRP A 1034 -9.10 -7.12 -30.05
N ASP A 1035 -10.41 -7.41 -30.18
CA ASP A 1035 -10.95 -8.77 -30.33
C ASP A 1035 -11.15 -9.18 -31.81
N ASP A 1036 -10.57 -8.42 -32.75
CA ASP A 1036 -10.69 -8.64 -34.20
C ASP A 1036 -12.14 -8.65 -34.72
N LYS A 1037 -13.06 -8.01 -33.99
CA LYS A 1037 -14.47 -7.83 -34.38
C LYS A 1037 -14.64 -6.55 -35.19
N GLU A 1038 -15.58 -6.56 -36.13
CA GLU A 1038 -16.06 -5.34 -36.80
C GLU A 1038 -16.58 -4.34 -35.77
N LEU A 1039 -16.29 -3.05 -35.97
CA LEU A 1039 -16.84 -2.00 -35.11
C LEU A 1039 -18.36 -1.93 -35.29
N GLN A 1040 -19.09 -2.31 -34.25
CA GLN A 1040 -20.55 -2.19 -34.20
C GLN A 1040 -21.02 -0.78 -33.78
N VAL A 1041 -20.11 0.11 -33.36
CA VAL A 1041 -20.44 1.45 -32.83
C VAL A 1041 -19.45 2.48 -33.38
N ARG A 1042 -19.91 3.71 -33.62
CA ARG A 1042 -19.07 4.86 -34.02
C ARG A 1042 -17.97 5.12 -32.98
N PHE A 1043 -16.71 5.20 -33.41
CA PHE A 1043 -15.61 5.60 -32.54
C PHE A 1043 -15.72 7.11 -32.23
N VAL A 1044 -15.87 7.46 -30.95
CA VAL A 1044 -15.91 8.86 -30.51
C VAL A 1044 -14.51 9.25 -30.04
N PRO A 1045 -13.78 10.13 -30.76
CA PRO A 1045 -12.43 10.54 -30.39
C PRO A 1045 -12.44 11.44 -29.16
N ASP A 1046 -11.41 11.34 -28.32
CA ASP A 1046 -11.18 12.33 -27.26
C ASP A 1046 -10.50 13.59 -27.81
N GLU A 1047 -10.94 14.76 -27.31
CA GLU A 1047 -10.44 16.07 -27.73
C GLU A 1047 -9.36 16.65 -26.82
N LEU A 1048 -8.90 15.90 -25.82
CA LEU A 1048 -7.92 16.39 -24.85
C LEU A 1048 -6.51 16.39 -25.46
N PRO A 1049 -5.83 17.55 -25.53
CA PRO A 1049 -4.47 17.61 -26.03
C PRO A 1049 -3.47 17.17 -24.96
N TYR A 1050 -2.64 16.18 -25.29
CA TYR A 1050 -1.57 15.69 -24.41
C TYR A 1050 -0.18 16.01 -24.98
N PRO A 1051 0.83 16.27 -24.12
CA PRO A 1051 2.23 16.29 -24.53
C PRO A 1051 2.64 14.97 -25.17
N LEU A 1052 3.56 15.04 -26.12
CA LEU A 1052 4.02 13.87 -26.86
C LEU A 1052 5.25 13.28 -26.20
N SER A 1053 5.20 12.00 -25.87
CA SER A 1053 6.34 11.23 -25.37
C SER A 1053 6.86 10.34 -26.49
N PHE A 1054 8.16 10.42 -26.78
CA PHE A 1054 8.84 9.57 -27.75
C PHE A 1054 9.75 8.59 -27.03
N GLY A 1055 9.70 7.33 -27.47
CA GLY A 1055 10.55 6.24 -27.00
C GLY A 1055 10.31 5.73 -25.57
N ALA A 1056 9.23 6.16 -24.93
CA ALA A 1056 8.66 5.57 -23.72
C ALA A 1056 7.21 6.04 -23.52
N LEU A 1057 6.50 5.41 -22.59
CA LEU A 1057 5.30 5.99 -21.99
C LEU A 1057 5.65 7.29 -21.25
N ASN A 1058 4.67 8.17 -21.05
CA ASN A 1058 4.91 9.43 -20.31
C ASN A 1058 5.11 9.22 -18.79
N SER A 1059 4.94 7.99 -18.29
CA SER A 1059 5.43 7.55 -16.96
C SER A 1059 6.92 7.26 -16.93
N GLY A 1060 7.55 7.09 -18.09
CA GLY A 1060 8.88 6.48 -18.20
C GLY A 1060 8.86 4.96 -18.23
N ASP A 1061 7.76 4.28 -18.61
CA ASP A 1061 7.76 2.81 -18.77
C ASP A 1061 7.86 2.39 -20.26
N ASP A 1062 8.12 1.11 -20.54
CA ASP A 1062 8.19 0.51 -21.89
C ASP A 1062 9.17 1.17 -22.88
N TYR A 1063 10.39 1.47 -22.42
CA TYR A 1063 11.42 2.15 -23.22
C TYR A 1063 11.77 1.42 -24.52
N ALA A 1064 11.93 2.21 -25.58
CA ALA A 1064 12.27 1.76 -26.92
C ALA A 1064 13.76 1.85 -27.28
N ASP A 1065 14.66 2.08 -26.33
CA ASP A 1065 16.14 2.09 -26.48
C ASP A 1065 16.64 2.34 -27.93
N GLY A 1066 16.74 3.62 -28.32
CA GLY A 1066 17.10 4.01 -29.67
C GLY A 1066 17.21 5.53 -29.85
N THR A 1067 17.47 5.93 -31.09
CA THR A 1067 17.43 7.33 -31.51
C THR A 1067 16.23 7.59 -32.42
N ILE A 1068 15.64 8.78 -32.28
CA ILE A 1068 14.54 9.25 -33.12
C ILE A 1068 14.94 10.55 -33.80
N GLY A 1069 14.77 10.61 -35.11
CA GLY A 1069 15.06 11.77 -35.96
C GLY A 1069 13.91 12.11 -36.90
N LYS A 1070 14.03 13.23 -37.62
CA LYS A 1070 13.09 13.67 -38.67
C LYS A 1070 11.61 13.68 -38.25
N VAL A 1071 11.33 14.05 -37.00
CA VAL A 1071 9.96 14.07 -36.46
C VAL A 1071 9.14 15.16 -37.15
N LYS A 1072 8.12 14.75 -37.91
CA LYS A 1072 7.13 15.62 -38.55
C LYS A 1072 5.75 15.35 -37.97
N ILE A 1073 5.06 16.41 -37.56
CA ILE A 1073 3.72 16.34 -36.97
C ILE A 1073 2.81 17.27 -37.77
N LYS A 1074 1.70 16.73 -38.26
CA LYS A 1074 0.61 17.52 -38.86
C LYS A 1074 -0.61 17.39 -37.96
N ALA A 1075 -0.81 18.40 -37.13
CA ALA A 1075 -2.08 18.63 -36.44
C ALA A 1075 -2.97 19.50 -37.33
N GLN A 1076 -4.29 19.34 -37.24
CA GLN A 1076 -5.20 20.33 -37.82
C GLN A 1076 -5.01 21.65 -37.05
N GLU A 1077 -4.78 22.76 -37.77
CA GLU A 1077 -4.97 24.09 -37.20
C GLU A 1077 -6.43 24.18 -36.74
N ASN A 1078 -6.63 24.58 -35.48
CA ASN A 1078 -7.93 24.59 -34.80
C ASN A 1078 -9.02 25.31 -35.59
#